data_AF-A0A3L7PJZ6-F1
#
_entry.id   AF-A0A3L7PJZ6-F1
#
_cell.length_a   1.000
_cell.length_b   1.000
_cell.length_c   1.000
_cell.angle_alpha   90.00
_cell.angle_beta   90.00
_cell.angle_gamma   90.00
#
_symmetry.space_group_name_H-M   'P 1'
#
loop_
_entity.id
_entity.type
_entity.pdbx_description
1 polymer ?
#
loop_
_entity_poly.entity_id
_entity_poly.type
_entity_poly.pdbx_seq_one_letter_code
_entity_poly.pdbx_strand_id
1 'polypeptide(L)'
;MRSILLAVASCLCVTVAFAQDRSAQVPGTQPLSIDQPLDVFMIEGLDRFCLKEIEKAREVRESLWKRDYSSLEAYEKSIAPYREKFRTIIGAVDPRVPAKGLEFVSSTIDSALVATAADGSYEVYSVKWPVLDGVNAEGLFLKPKGPAVARLIALPDADWTPEMICGLAKHDTKYASMLAVAGCEVLVPTLINREDTFSGNADLNRFTNQTHREWVYRSAFEMGRHVIGYEVQKVLAAVDQFSFRNEQDGKTLPIAVVGVSEGGLLALYSAALDTRIKGAVVAGYFDQRDKVWQEPIYRNVWGLLREFGDADIASMIAPRFLWIEHSPQIPELAGPPELKPGRGGAAPGSIHRPVRKSVDAEVARANSHWNKLLLATRSPAVSTLLIGNEDSDKGPALDYDYYDNLFSHIGVTVKDYKGRVPDDFEKLLVSTDARKNFSPQDRQQRQVRELTEFTQKLLRKSFRVRNQYWASADRSSVEKWVATADVLRNKVHEELIGKLPEPTMPLNPRTRKVLEEKEYTGYEVVLDVYPDVVATGILLLPTDLKPGEKRPVVVCQHGLEGVPMDTISGPPADGYKYYKSFAVELCKRGFITYAPQNPYRGKDLFRTLQRKSNPLGRSLFSYIIPQHQVTLNWLATLPNVDRDRMAFYGLSYGGKTAMRVPPMLSPGRVSVGPKGQQGPNEAASSSPLNPQPSTLNLPSYCLSICSADYNEWVAKNASTNDPYSYVFTPEYEIFEWNMGHIANYAELSNLMTPRPFMVERGHDDGVGEDEWVAWEYAKVRRHYNKLGLGDKTEIEFFNGPHTINGQATYEFLHRHLNWPKR
;
A
#
# COMPACT_ATOMS: atom_id res chain seq x y z
N MET A 1 -18.32 12.59 30.93
CA MET A 1 -19.36 12.32 31.96
C MET A 1 -20.73 12.55 31.34
N ARG A 2 -21.67 11.60 31.54
CA ARG A 2 -23.07 11.48 31.01
C ARG A 2 -23.14 10.99 29.56
N SER A 3 -23.23 9.68 29.25
CA SER A 3 -24.27 8.65 29.50
C SER A 3 -25.42 8.66 28.49
N ILE A 4 -25.35 7.84 27.42
CA ILE A 4 -26.48 7.24 26.67
C ILE A 4 -25.95 5.91 26.06
N LEU A 5 -25.97 4.77 26.78
CA LEU A 5 -26.98 3.69 26.80
C LEU A 5 -27.12 2.86 25.51
N LEU A 6 -26.68 1.61 25.64
CA LEU A 6 -26.80 0.47 24.73
C LEU A 6 -28.25 0.20 24.30
N ALA A 7 -28.42 -0.22 23.05
CA ALA A 7 -29.53 -1.05 22.61
C ALA A 7 -28.97 -2.28 21.86
N VAL A 8 -28.70 -3.34 22.62
CA VAL A 8 -28.51 -4.70 22.10
C VAL A 8 -29.91 -5.29 21.92
N ALA A 9 -30.36 -5.41 20.68
CA ALA A 9 -31.59 -6.13 20.36
C ALA A 9 -31.27 -7.64 20.36
N SER A 10 -31.56 -8.30 21.48
CA SER A 10 -31.53 -9.76 21.60
C SER A 10 -32.67 -10.39 20.80
N CYS A 11 -32.36 -10.99 19.66
CA CYS A 11 -33.24 -12.01 19.06
C CYS A 11 -33.00 -13.33 19.79
N LEU A 12 -33.91 -13.68 20.72
CA LEU A 12 -34.00 -15.03 21.27
C LEU A 12 -34.50 -15.98 20.19
N CYS A 13 -33.59 -16.65 19.48
CA CYS A 13 -33.89 -17.92 18.84
C CYS A 13 -33.89 -19.00 19.92
N VAL A 14 -35.04 -19.66 20.11
CA VAL A 14 -35.17 -20.84 20.97
C VAL A 14 -34.30 -21.95 20.37
N THR A 15 -33.12 -22.18 20.96
CA THR A 15 -32.27 -23.32 20.64
C THR A 15 -32.77 -24.54 21.38
N VAL A 16 -33.38 -25.47 20.65
CA VAL A 16 -33.48 -26.86 21.12
C VAL A 16 -32.07 -27.42 21.08
N ALA A 17 -31.38 -27.38 22.21
CA ALA A 17 -30.05 -27.92 22.37
C ALA A 17 -30.11 -29.46 22.36
N PHE A 18 -29.91 -30.07 21.19
CA PHE A 18 -29.35 -31.41 21.16
C PHE A 18 -27.88 -31.29 21.55
N ALA A 19 -27.52 -31.86 22.70
CA ALA A 19 -26.13 -31.99 23.13
C ALA A 19 -25.40 -32.92 22.14
N GLN A 20 -24.84 -32.35 21.07
CA GLN A 20 -23.92 -33.06 20.19
C GLN A 20 -22.64 -33.36 20.97
N ASP A 21 -22.14 -34.59 20.84
CA ASP A 21 -20.88 -35.00 21.42
C ASP A 21 -19.71 -34.24 20.77
N ARG A 22 -19.32 -33.14 21.41
CA ARG A 22 -18.19 -32.28 21.02
C ARG A 22 -16.82 -32.94 21.26
N SER A 23 -16.76 -34.14 21.85
CA SER A 23 -15.50 -34.84 22.14
C SER A 23 -14.90 -35.56 20.92
N ALA A 24 -15.72 -35.82 19.89
CA ALA A 24 -15.30 -36.51 18.67
C ALA A 24 -14.33 -35.66 17.83
N GLN A 25 -13.21 -36.28 17.43
CA GLN A 25 -12.09 -35.65 16.71
C GLN A 25 -11.77 -36.40 15.42
N VAL A 26 -11.08 -35.72 14.50
CA VAL A 26 -10.42 -36.40 13.38
C VAL A 26 -9.26 -37.24 13.93
N PRO A 27 -9.09 -38.52 13.51
CA PRO A 27 -7.98 -39.36 13.96
C PRO A 27 -6.62 -38.67 13.78
N GLY A 28 -5.77 -38.73 14.81
CA GLY A 28 -4.43 -38.12 14.79
C GLY A 28 -4.41 -36.61 15.09
N THR A 29 -5.50 -36.05 15.60
CA THR A 29 -5.59 -34.64 16.03
C THR A 29 -5.83 -34.53 17.53
N GLN A 30 -5.57 -33.35 18.09
CA GLN A 30 -5.88 -33.01 19.48
C GLN A 30 -7.29 -32.40 19.59
N PRO A 31 -7.91 -32.41 20.78
CA PRO A 31 -9.17 -31.69 20.99
C PRO A 31 -9.00 -30.18 20.78
N LEU A 32 -9.93 -29.55 20.06
CA LEU A 32 -10.00 -28.09 19.94
C LEU A 32 -10.77 -27.47 21.12
N SER A 33 -10.05 -26.77 21.99
CA SER A 33 -10.57 -26.12 23.21
C SER A 33 -10.78 -24.60 23.10
N ILE A 34 -10.66 -24.01 21.90
CA ILE A 34 -10.86 -22.57 21.71
C ILE A 34 -12.35 -22.25 21.73
N ASP A 35 -12.84 -21.60 22.79
CA ASP A 35 -14.28 -21.37 22.99
C ASP A 35 -14.85 -20.12 22.28
N GLN A 36 -14.00 -19.33 21.62
CA GLN A 36 -14.42 -18.16 20.82
C GLN A 36 -14.54 -18.50 19.32
N PRO A 37 -15.28 -17.69 18.53
CA PRO A 37 -15.33 -17.85 17.07
C PRO A 37 -13.93 -17.80 16.44
N LEU A 38 -13.64 -18.76 15.55
CA LEU A 38 -12.29 -18.94 14.99
C LEU A 38 -11.89 -17.82 14.04
N ASP A 39 -12.84 -17.16 13.39
CA ASP A 39 -12.62 -15.94 12.59
C ASP A 39 -12.10 -14.78 13.45
N VAL A 40 -12.69 -14.57 14.62
CA VAL A 40 -12.23 -13.56 15.58
C VAL A 40 -10.84 -13.90 16.12
N PHE A 41 -10.64 -15.16 16.54
CA PHE A 41 -9.34 -15.65 17.02
C PHE A 41 -8.22 -15.45 15.99
N MET A 42 -8.49 -15.74 14.72
CA MET A 42 -7.53 -15.55 13.63
C MET A 42 -7.14 -14.09 13.45
N ILE A 43 -8.13 -13.18 13.42
CA ILE A 43 -7.88 -11.74 13.22
C ILE A 43 -7.06 -11.16 14.37
N GLU A 44 -7.43 -11.48 15.62
CA GLU A 44 -6.68 -11.04 16.81
C GLU A 44 -5.24 -11.56 16.81
N GLY A 45 -5.03 -12.80 16.36
CA GLY A 45 -3.70 -13.39 16.21
C GLY A 45 -2.85 -12.69 15.16
N LEU A 46 -3.41 -12.49 13.96
CA LEU A 46 -2.76 -11.74 12.88
C LEU A 46 -2.45 -10.29 13.30
N ASP A 47 -3.34 -9.66 14.06
CA ASP A 47 -3.13 -8.31 14.59
C ASP A 47 -1.88 -8.24 15.48
N ARG A 48 -1.80 -9.12 16.49
CA ARG A 48 -0.62 -9.22 17.37
C ARG A 48 0.64 -9.51 16.58
N PHE A 49 0.58 -10.39 15.59
CA PHE A 49 1.71 -10.71 14.73
C PHE A 49 2.19 -9.48 13.94
N CYS A 50 1.27 -8.73 13.33
CA CYS A 50 1.60 -7.52 12.58
C CYS A 50 2.27 -6.46 13.45
N LEU A 51 1.76 -6.23 14.67
CA LEU A 51 2.33 -5.27 15.61
C LEU A 51 3.76 -5.66 16.03
N LYS A 52 3.98 -6.94 16.37
CA LYS A 52 5.33 -7.46 16.68
C LYS A 52 6.30 -7.31 15.52
N GLU A 53 5.84 -7.54 14.29
CA GLU A 53 6.69 -7.41 13.11
C GLU A 53 7.04 -5.94 12.79
N ILE A 54 6.16 -4.98 13.10
CA ILE A 54 6.49 -3.54 13.02
C ILE A 54 7.57 -3.18 14.04
N GLU A 55 7.42 -3.62 15.29
CA GLU A 55 8.42 -3.38 16.35
C GLU A 55 9.79 -3.97 15.96
N LYS A 56 9.79 -5.22 15.50
CA LYS A 56 10.99 -5.91 15.02
C LYS A 56 11.63 -5.21 13.82
N ALA A 57 10.82 -4.70 12.88
CA ALA A 57 11.34 -3.97 11.72
C ALA A 57 12.15 -2.75 12.14
N ARG A 58 11.72 -2.02 13.18
CA ARG A 58 12.48 -0.91 13.77
C ARG A 58 13.80 -1.37 14.37
N GLU A 59 13.82 -2.48 15.10
CA GLU A 59 15.02 -3.01 15.78
C GLU A 59 16.11 -3.42 14.79
N VAL A 60 15.72 -4.04 13.67
CA VAL A 60 16.69 -4.56 12.69
C VAL A 60 17.06 -3.53 11.61
N ARG A 61 16.33 -2.41 11.52
CA ARG A 61 16.44 -1.45 10.40
C ARG A 61 17.86 -0.96 10.16
N GLU A 62 18.57 -0.54 11.21
CA GLU A 62 19.94 -0.01 11.09
C GLU A 62 20.91 -1.03 10.49
N SER A 63 20.70 -2.33 10.72
CA SER A 63 21.54 -3.40 10.16
C SER A 63 21.40 -3.57 8.65
N LEU A 64 20.32 -3.05 8.05
CA LEU A 64 20.09 -3.08 6.61
C LEU A 64 20.89 -1.99 5.88
N TRP A 65 21.40 -0.99 6.61
CA TRP A 65 22.13 0.14 6.06
C TRP A 65 23.64 -0.10 6.03
N LYS A 66 24.25 0.07 4.85
CA LYS A 66 25.70 -0.05 4.64
C LYS A 66 26.35 1.32 4.44
N ARG A 67 26.15 2.22 5.40
CA ARG A 67 26.65 3.60 5.35
C ARG A 67 28.17 3.64 5.53
N ASP A 68 28.88 4.34 4.66
CA ASP A 68 30.31 4.57 4.74
C ASP A 68 30.59 5.99 5.25
N TYR A 69 31.13 6.11 6.46
CA TYR A 69 31.40 7.40 7.09
C TYR A 69 32.82 7.93 6.82
N SER A 70 33.64 7.22 6.04
CA SER A 70 35.07 7.55 5.84
C SER A 70 35.31 8.90 5.17
N SER A 71 34.39 9.35 4.32
CA SER A 71 34.39 10.68 3.68
C SER A 71 32.97 11.07 3.30
N LEU A 72 32.75 12.36 3.00
CA LEU A 72 31.42 12.83 2.55
C LEU A 72 31.02 12.20 1.20
N GLU A 73 31.99 12.01 0.30
CA GLU A 73 31.75 11.38 -1.00
C GLU A 73 31.42 9.88 -0.84
N ALA A 74 32.15 9.17 0.00
CA ALA A 74 31.88 7.76 0.29
C ALA A 74 30.51 7.59 0.95
N TYR A 75 30.14 8.51 1.86
CA TYR A 75 28.81 8.51 2.47
C TYR A 75 27.71 8.65 1.43
N GLU A 76 27.76 9.70 0.60
CA GLU A 76 26.77 9.93 -0.46
C GLU A 76 26.65 8.74 -1.41
N LYS A 77 27.78 8.16 -1.83
CA LYS A 77 27.80 6.96 -2.67
C LYS A 77 27.15 5.76 -1.98
N SER A 78 27.41 5.57 -0.69
CA SER A 78 26.87 4.45 0.09
C SER A 78 25.35 4.55 0.33
N ILE A 79 24.81 5.77 0.42
CA ILE A 79 23.37 5.99 0.64
C ILE A 79 22.55 6.10 -0.65
N ALA A 80 23.19 6.32 -1.81
CA ALA A 80 22.51 6.49 -3.09
C ALA A 80 21.52 5.36 -3.46
N PRO A 81 21.82 4.06 -3.24
CA PRO A 81 20.85 2.99 -3.50
C PRO A 81 19.58 3.09 -2.63
N TYR A 82 19.72 3.52 -1.37
CA TYR A 82 18.59 3.71 -0.46
C TYR A 82 17.75 4.92 -0.88
N ARG A 83 18.38 5.99 -1.38
CA ARG A 83 17.69 7.15 -1.96
C ARG A 83 16.85 6.75 -3.17
N GLU A 84 17.38 5.90 -4.05
CA GLU A 84 16.63 5.43 -5.23
C GLU A 84 15.49 4.47 -4.85
N LYS A 85 15.71 3.61 -3.87
CA LYS A 85 14.65 2.77 -3.33
C LYS A 85 13.55 3.60 -2.67
N PHE A 86 13.92 4.61 -1.89
CA PHE A 86 12.98 5.54 -1.28
C PHE A 86 12.16 6.28 -2.34
N ARG A 87 12.82 6.78 -3.40
CA ARG A 87 12.16 7.40 -4.57
C ARG A 87 11.11 6.47 -5.18
N THR A 88 11.44 5.19 -5.32
CA THR A 88 10.57 4.17 -5.88
C THR A 88 9.34 3.92 -5.01
N ILE A 89 9.51 3.69 -3.71
CA ILE A 89 8.38 3.33 -2.83
C ILE A 89 7.42 4.49 -2.57
N ILE A 90 7.88 5.74 -2.64
CA ILE A 90 6.98 6.90 -2.61
C ILE A 90 6.38 7.20 -3.98
N GLY A 91 6.78 6.50 -5.05
CA GLY A 91 6.23 6.70 -6.39
C GLY A 91 6.75 7.93 -7.14
N ALA A 92 7.88 8.52 -6.74
CA ALA A 92 8.48 9.70 -7.37
C ALA A 92 9.40 9.32 -8.55
N VAL A 93 8.91 8.45 -9.43
CA VAL A 93 9.71 7.76 -10.48
C VAL A 93 9.50 8.32 -11.88
N ASP A 94 8.41 9.05 -12.09
CA ASP A 94 8.06 9.55 -13.42
C ASP A 94 9.01 10.70 -13.85
N PRO A 95 9.40 10.77 -15.14
CA PRO A 95 10.31 11.81 -15.62
C PRO A 95 9.64 13.19 -15.54
N ARG A 96 10.33 14.14 -14.91
CA ARG A 96 9.87 15.54 -14.84
C ARG A 96 10.05 16.27 -16.17
N VAL A 97 9.17 17.22 -16.43
CA VAL A 97 9.30 18.14 -17.58
C VAL A 97 10.48 19.09 -17.33
N PRO A 98 11.38 19.31 -18.31
CA PRO A 98 12.51 20.24 -18.15
C PRO A 98 12.07 21.66 -17.78
N ALA A 99 12.83 22.29 -16.89
CA ALA A 99 12.59 23.66 -16.45
C ALA A 99 12.74 24.68 -17.59
N LYS A 100 11.84 25.67 -17.62
CA LYS A 100 11.84 26.76 -18.62
C LYS A 100 11.56 28.13 -18.00
N GLY A 101 11.52 28.22 -16.67
CA GLY A 101 11.06 29.38 -15.92
C GLY A 101 9.64 29.19 -15.36
N LEU A 102 9.30 30.04 -14.38
CA LEU A 102 7.95 30.13 -13.83
C LEU A 102 7.04 30.86 -14.81
N GLU A 103 5.82 30.35 -15.00
CA GLU A 103 4.80 31.01 -15.80
C GLU A 103 3.94 31.90 -14.90
N PHE A 104 3.92 33.21 -15.19
CA PHE A 104 3.03 34.16 -14.53
C PHE A 104 1.59 33.95 -15.00
N VAL A 105 0.69 33.62 -14.06
CA VAL A 105 -0.72 33.36 -14.34
C VAL A 105 -1.47 34.68 -14.33
N SER A 106 -1.95 35.11 -15.49
CA SER A 106 -2.76 36.32 -15.66
C SER A 106 -3.94 36.05 -16.61
N SER A 107 -4.92 36.95 -16.60
CA SER A 107 -6.02 36.99 -17.56
C SER A 107 -6.19 38.42 -18.09
N THR A 108 -7.18 38.64 -18.96
CA THR A 108 -7.57 40.01 -19.37
C THR A 108 -8.17 40.84 -18.23
N ILE A 109 -8.45 40.21 -17.08
CA ILE A 109 -9.07 40.83 -15.91
C ILE A 109 -8.09 40.91 -14.73
N ASP A 110 -7.37 39.83 -14.46
CA ASP A 110 -6.50 39.69 -13.29
C ASP A 110 -5.02 39.70 -13.71
N SER A 111 -4.23 40.56 -13.03
CA SER A 111 -2.77 40.58 -13.17
C SER A 111 -2.15 39.36 -12.49
N ALA A 112 -0.98 38.95 -12.99
CA ALA A 112 -0.17 37.97 -12.27
C ALA A 112 0.42 38.55 -10.98
N LEU A 113 0.63 39.87 -10.88
CA LEU A 113 0.97 40.54 -9.63
C LEU A 113 -0.27 40.57 -8.74
N VAL A 114 -0.27 39.73 -7.71
CA VAL A 114 -1.37 39.54 -6.76
C VAL A 114 -1.36 40.63 -5.71
N ALA A 115 -0.17 41.04 -5.30
CA ALA A 115 0.01 41.85 -4.11
C ALA A 115 1.41 42.46 -4.03
N THR A 116 1.51 43.55 -3.29
CA THR A 116 2.78 44.17 -2.90
C THR A 116 2.77 44.36 -1.38
N ALA A 117 3.89 44.07 -0.73
CA ALA A 117 4.07 44.31 0.70
C ALA A 117 3.74 45.76 1.07
N ALA A 118 3.27 46.01 2.29
CA ALA A 118 2.84 47.36 2.71
C ALA A 118 3.94 48.42 2.62
N ASP A 119 5.19 48.02 2.90
CA ASP A 119 6.40 48.84 2.77
C ASP A 119 7.06 48.74 1.37
N GLY A 120 6.49 47.91 0.50
CA GLY A 120 7.02 47.61 -0.81
C GLY A 120 8.27 46.73 -0.82
N SER A 121 8.62 46.03 0.26
CA SER A 121 9.81 45.17 0.36
C SER A 121 9.82 44.00 -0.63
N TYR A 122 8.65 43.42 -0.91
CA TYR A 122 8.48 42.32 -1.87
C TYR A 122 7.15 42.39 -2.62
N GLU A 123 7.06 41.60 -3.69
CA GLU A 123 5.90 41.44 -4.55
C GLU A 123 5.47 39.97 -4.60
N VAL A 124 4.16 39.72 -4.66
CA VAL A 124 3.59 38.37 -4.72
C VAL A 124 2.97 38.14 -6.08
N TYR A 125 3.37 37.06 -6.74
CA TYR A 125 2.91 36.70 -8.07
C TYR A 125 2.17 35.37 -8.07
N SER A 126 1.06 35.29 -8.81
CA SER A 126 0.39 34.04 -9.12
C SER A 126 1.18 33.32 -10.21
N VAL A 127 1.61 32.09 -9.93
CA VAL A 127 2.48 31.34 -10.84
C VAL A 127 2.05 29.89 -11.01
N LYS A 128 2.48 29.31 -12.13
CA LYS A 128 2.47 27.86 -12.35
C LYS A 128 3.78 27.40 -13.00
N TRP A 129 4.12 26.13 -12.85
CA TRP A 129 5.26 25.53 -13.53
C TRP A 129 4.97 24.06 -13.90
N PRO A 130 5.48 23.59 -15.05
CA PRO A 130 5.27 22.21 -15.48
C PRO A 130 6.04 21.25 -14.58
N VAL A 131 5.43 20.08 -14.31
CA VAL A 131 5.99 19.07 -13.39
C VAL A 131 6.10 17.73 -14.10
N LEU A 132 4.97 17.15 -14.51
CA LEU A 132 4.88 15.91 -15.29
C LEU A 132 4.08 16.20 -16.56
N ASP A 133 4.07 15.26 -17.50
CA ASP A 133 3.28 15.35 -18.72
C ASP A 133 1.78 15.49 -18.41
N GLY A 134 1.23 16.70 -18.56
CA GLY A 134 -0.15 17.06 -18.22
C GLY A 134 -0.38 17.47 -16.76
N VAL A 135 0.67 17.63 -15.95
CA VAL A 135 0.59 18.06 -14.55
C VAL A 135 1.43 19.31 -14.33
N ASN A 136 0.80 20.35 -13.80
CA ASN A 136 1.44 21.56 -13.35
C ASN A 136 1.37 21.64 -11.82
N ALA A 137 2.34 22.33 -11.23
CA ALA A 137 2.16 22.89 -9.90
C ALA A 137 1.68 24.33 -10.05
N GLU A 138 0.76 24.73 -9.18
CA GLU A 138 0.22 26.09 -9.10
C GLU A 138 0.43 26.65 -7.70
N GLY A 139 0.67 27.95 -7.58
CA GLY A 139 0.94 28.57 -6.30
C GLY A 139 1.28 30.05 -6.37
N LEU A 140 2.03 30.52 -5.38
CA LEU A 140 2.49 31.90 -5.29
C LEU A 140 4.02 31.98 -5.33
N PHE A 141 4.54 33.02 -5.96
CA PHE A 141 5.95 33.35 -5.99
C PHE A 141 6.18 34.73 -5.37
N LEU A 142 6.90 34.79 -4.26
CA LEU A 142 7.25 36.03 -3.58
C LEU A 142 8.64 36.44 -4.05
N LYS A 143 8.72 37.63 -4.63
CA LYS A 143 9.94 38.20 -5.19
C LYS A 143 10.35 39.41 -4.36
N PRO A 144 11.51 39.41 -3.69
CA PRO A 144 12.00 40.59 -2.99
C PRO A 144 12.37 41.67 -4.03
N LYS A 145 12.18 42.96 -3.69
CA LYS A 145 12.61 44.05 -4.58
C LYS A 145 14.14 44.18 -4.66
N GLY A 146 14.84 43.84 -3.59
CA GLY A 146 16.30 43.78 -3.54
C GLY A 146 16.89 42.52 -4.19
N PRO A 147 18.22 42.41 -4.26
CA PRO A 147 18.87 41.19 -4.71
C PRO A 147 18.51 40.02 -3.78
N ALA A 148 18.02 38.93 -4.38
CA ALA A 148 17.67 37.72 -3.64
C ALA A 148 18.91 37.11 -2.98
N VAL A 149 18.79 36.73 -1.71
CA VAL A 149 19.88 36.14 -0.90
C VAL A 149 19.83 34.61 -0.87
N ALA A 150 18.63 34.03 -1.09
CA ALA A 150 18.38 32.61 -1.17
C ALA A 150 17.08 32.34 -1.94
N ARG A 151 16.86 31.08 -2.31
CA ARG A 151 15.63 30.59 -2.96
C ARG A 151 14.99 29.53 -2.10
N LEU A 152 13.75 29.73 -1.67
CA LEU A 152 13.09 28.83 -0.75
C LEU A 152 11.77 28.32 -1.31
N ILE A 153 11.47 27.07 -0.99
CA ILE A 153 10.18 26.45 -1.23
C ILE A 153 9.49 26.34 0.13
N ALA A 154 8.41 27.08 0.33
CA ALA A 154 7.64 27.08 1.57
C ALA A 154 6.38 26.24 1.38
N LEU A 155 6.26 25.16 2.14
CA LEU A 155 5.23 24.13 2.00
C LEU A 155 4.21 24.23 3.14
N PRO A 156 2.97 24.64 2.86
CA PRO A 156 1.90 24.70 3.87
C PRO A 156 1.52 23.29 4.38
N ASP A 157 0.72 23.19 5.44
CA ASP A 157 -0.08 21.96 5.64
C ASP A 157 -1.05 21.78 4.45
N ALA A 158 -1.52 20.56 4.20
CA ALA A 158 -2.43 20.27 3.10
C ALA A 158 -3.72 21.11 3.11
N ASP A 159 -4.22 21.49 4.29
CA ASP A 159 -5.45 22.29 4.41
C ASP A 159 -5.20 23.81 4.44
N TRP A 160 -3.94 24.23 4.35
CA TRP A 160 -3.58 25.64 4.27
C TRP A 160 -3.33 26.03 2.82
N THR A 161 -4.04 27.07 2.38
CA THR A 161 -3.80 27.63 1.03
C THR A 161 -2.47 28.37 0.99
N PRO A 162 -1.82 28.50 -0.19
CA PRO A 162 -0.67 29.38 -0.35
C PRO A 162 -0.93 30.80 0.18
N GLU A 163 -2.14 31.31 -0.06
CA GLU A 163 -2.59 32.64 0.38
C GLU A 163 -2.50 32.83 1.89
N MET A 164 -2.84 31.80 2.69
CA MET A 164 -2.77 31.85 4.16
C MET A 164 -1.35 32.12 4.66
N ILE A 165 -0.38 31.33 4.22
CA ILE A 165 1.01 31.45 4.71
C ILE A 165 1.78 32.63 4.08
N CYS A 166 1.21 33.25 3.04
CA CYS A 166 1.69 34.50 2.43
C CYS A 166 1.04 35.75 3.05
N GLY A 167 0.14 35.60 4.03
CA GLY A 167 -0.57 36.72 4.66
C GLY A 167 -1.63 37.38 3.77
N LEU A 168 -2.08 36.71 2.70
CA LEU A 168 -3.19 37.17 1.84
C LEU A 168 -4.57 36.70 2.34
N ALA A 169 -4.58 35.77 3.29
CA ALA A 169 -5.76 35.28 3.98
C ALA A 169 -5.48 35.17 5.48
N LYS A 170 -6.53 35.19 6.30
CA LYS A 170 -6.39 35.08 7.76
C LYS A 170 -5.79 33.74 8.14
N HIS A 171 -4.64 33.78 8.81
CA HIS A 171 -3.93 32.63 9.37
C HIS A 171 -2.97 33.10 10.45
N ASP A 172 -2.61 32.22 11.39
CA ASP A 172 -1.72 32.58 12.50
C ASP A 172 -0.25 32.59 12.05
N THR A 173 0.15 31.68 11.17
CA THR A 173 1.52 31.62 10.61
C THR A 173 1.61 32.29 9.24
N LYS A 174 2.63 33.13 9.01
CA LYS A 174 2.92 33.80 7.72
C LYS A 174 4.39 33.65 7.28
N TYR A 175 4.97 32.48 7.51
CA TYR A 175 6.41 32.24 7.34
C TYR A 175 6.91 32.42 5.89
N ALA A 176 6.07 32.27 4.87
CA ALA A 176 6.48 32.56 3.49
C ALA A 176 6.78 34.05 3.28
N SER A 177 5.95 34.93 3.86
CA SER A 177 6.17 36.38 3.84
C SER A 177 7.38 36.78 4.66
N MET A 178 7.58 36.17 5.84
CA MET A 178 8.78 36.40 6.64
C MET A 178 10.07 36.11 5.86
N LEU A 179 10.11 34.99 5.12
CA LEU A 179 11.24 34.64 4.26
C LEU A 179 11.44 35.64 3.11
N ALA A 180 10.35 36.16 2.53
CA ALA A 180 10.42 37.19 1.50
C ALA A 180 10.97 38.53 2.05
N VAL A 181 10.55 38.94 3.24
CA VAL A 181 11.07 40.11 3.97
C VAL A 181 12.56 39.95 4.28
N ALA A 182 13.01 38.74 4.60
CA ALA A 182 14.44 38.43 4.74
C ALA A 182 15.24 38.56 3.42
N GLY A 183 14.56 38.76 2.29
CA GLY A 183 15.16 38.95 0.97
C GLY A 183 15.29 37.68 0.15
N CYS A 184 14.48 36.66 0.43
CA CYS A 184 14.47 35.42 -0.34
C CYS A 184 13.44 35.46 -1.47
N GLU A 185 13.78 34.82 -2.60
CA GLU A 185 12.76 34.40 -3.57
C GLU A 185 12.06 33.16 -3.00
N VAL A 186 10.74 33.23 -2.79
CA VAL A 186 9.97 32.15 -2.14
C VAL A 186 8.91 31.60 -3.08
N LEU A 187 8.88 30.29 -3.28
CA LEU A 187 7.82 29.61 -4.02
C LEU A 187 6.92 28.83 -3.06
N VAL A 188 5.62 29.02 -3.17
CA VAL A 188 4.61 28.40 -2.31
C VAL A 188 3.66 27.57 -3.17
N PRO A 189 3.88 26.25 -3.31
CA PRO A 189 2.99 25.38 -4.07
C PRO A 189 1.67 25.14 -3.33
N THR A 190 0.62 24.92 -4.09
CA THR A 190 -0.65 24.39 -3.59
C THR A 190 -0.51 22.88 -3.39
N LEU A 191 -0.78 22.43 -2.17
CA LEU A 191 -0.87 21.00 -1.84
C LEU A 191 -2.30 20.50 -2.05
N ILE A 192 -2.45 19.20 -2.30
CA ILE A 192 -3.75 18.55 -2.39
C ILE A 192 -4.36 18.50 -0.97
N ASN A 193 -5.48 19.19 -0.76
CA ASN A 193 -6.10 19.34 0.55
C ASN A 193 -6.92 18.11 0.98
N ARG A 194 -7.46 18.12 2.20
CA ARG A 194 -8.23 17.01 2.79
C ARG A 194 -9.75 17.14 2.63
N GLU A 195 -10.21 18.10 1.85
CA GLU A 195 -11.63 18.18 1.47
C GLU A 195 -12.01 17.03 0.51
N ASP A 196 -13.31 16.79 0.33
CA ASP A 196 -13.87 15.72 -0.51
C ASP A 196 -14.67 16.24 -1.72
N THR A 197 -14.70 17.57 -1.93
CA THR A 197 -15.56 18.26 -2.89
C THR A 197 -15.47 17.68 -4.30
N PHE A 198 -14.25 17.39 -4.75
CA PHE A 198 -13.88 16.91 -6.09
C PHE A 198 -13.51 15.42 -6.14
N SER A 199 -13.72 14.68 -5.05
CA SER A 199 -13.48 13.23 -4.99
C SER A 199 -14.62 12.47 -5.65
N GLY A 200 -14.58 12.35 -6.98
CA GLY A 200 -15.60 11.65 -7.73
C GLY A 200 -15.54 11.92 -9.23
N ASN A 201 -16.61 11.51 -9.92
CA ASN A 201 -16.80 11.71 -11.33
C ASN A 201 -18.24 12.20 -11.61
N ALA A 202 -18.33 13.38 -12.23
CA ALA A 202 -19.61 14.00 -12.57
C ALA A 202 -20.39 13.25 -13.66
N ASP A 203 -19.69 12.64 -14.63
CA ASP A 203 -20.32 11.90 -15.73
C ASP A 203 -21.00 10.62 -15.22
N LEU A 204 -20.47 10.04 -14.14
CA LEU A 204 -21.07 8.90 -13.45
C LEU A 204 -22.08 9.30 -12.37
N ASN A 205 -22.25 10.60 -12.11
CA ASN A 205 -22.96 11.14 -10.96
C ASN A 205 -22.56 10.44 -9.64
N ARG A 206 -21.26 10.20 -9.45
CA ARG A 206 -20.75 9.42 -8.31
C ARG A 206 -19.61 10.13 -7.62
N PHE A 207 -19.82 10.43 -6.33
CA PHE A 207 -18.85 11.10 -5.48
C PHE A 207 -18.66 10.35 -4.17
N THR A 208 -17.55 10.59 -3.50
CA THR A 208 -17.20 9.94 -2.24
C THR A 208 -17.02 10.98 -1.14
N ASN A 209 -16.85 10.52 0.11
CA ASN A 209 -16.35 11.35 1.21
C ASN A 209 -14.83 11.19 1.41
N GLN A 210 -14.13 10.57 0.44
CA GLN A 210 -12.68 10.43 0.50
C GLN A 210 -12.05 11.82 0.38
N THR A 211 -11.05 12.10 1.21
CA THR A 211 -10.22 13.30 1.02
C THR A 211 -9.65 13.33 -0.41
N HIS A 212 -9.38 14.49 -0.99
CA HIS A 212 -8.76 14.56 -2.32
C HIS A 212 -7.41 13.82 -2.35
N ARG A 213 -6.68 13.80 -1.23
CA ARG A 213 -5.45 13.02 -1.05
C ARG A 213 -5.70 11.52 -1.16
N GLU A 214 -6.73 11.00 -0.49
CA GLU A 214 -7.13 9.60 -0.59
C GLU A 214 -7.63 9.24 -2.00
N TRP A 215 -8.44 10.10 -2.60
CA TRP A 215 -8.94 9.94 -3.97
C TRP A 215 -7.80 9.75 -4.97
N VAL A 216 -6.77 10.61 -4.92
CA VAL A 216 -5.56 10.48 -5.74
C VAL A 216 -4.75 9.23 -5.34
N TYR A 217 -4.62 8.95 -4.04
CA TYR A 217 -3.85 7.82 -3.54
C TYR A 217 -4.34 6.47 -4.08
N ARG A 218 -5.66 6.23 -4.08
CA ARG A 218 -6.23 4.90 -4.38
C ARG A 218 -5.82 4.38 -5.76
N SER A 219 -6.09 5.16 -6.82
CA SER A 219 -5.67 4.80 -8.18
C SER A 219 -4.15 4.82 -8.34
N ALA A 220 -3.45 5.75 -7.68
CA ALA A 220 -2.01 5.87 -7.79
C ALA A 220 -1.29 4.64 -7.21
N PHE A 221 -1.77 4.10 -6.08
CA PHE A 221 -1.18 2.97 -5.38
C PHE A 221 -1.11 1.71 -6.25
N GLU A 222 -2.21 1.41 -6.96
CA GLU A 222 -2.29 0.33 -7.96
C GLU A 222 -1.27 0.48 -9.09
N MET A 223 -0.90 1.73 -9.40
CA MET A 223 0.06 2.09 -10.44
C MET A 223 1.49 2.23 -9.90
N GLY A 224 1.76 1.88 -8.63
CA GLY A 224 3.07 2.02 -7.99
C GLY A 224 3.46 3.48 -7.75
N ARG A 225 2.45 4.35 -7.60
CA ARG A 225 2.60 5.78 -7.28
C ARG A 225 1.95 6.09 -5.96
N HIS A 226 2.27 7.26 -5.43
CA HIS A 226 1.68 7.75 -4.19
C HIS A 226 1.45 9.25 -4.30
N VAL A 227 0.43 9.78 -3.63
CA VAL A 227 0.17 11.24 -3.62
C VAL A 227 1.36 12.03 -3.08
N ILE A 228 2.05 11.48 -2.06
CA ILE A 228 3.33 12.00 -1.56
C ILE A 228 4.36 12.10 -2.69
N GLY A 229 4.54 11.06 -3.51
CA GLY A 229 5.50 11.09 -4.62
C GLY A 229 5.15 12.14 -5.66
N TYR A 230 3.87 12.30 -5.99
CA TYR A 230 3.43 13.34 -6.90
C TYR A 230 3.72 14.75 -6.36
N GLU A 231 3.47 15.00 -5.08
CA GLU A 231 3.77 16.30 -4.48
C GLU A 231 5.27 16.54 -4.29
N VAL A 232 6.05 15.51 -3.94
CA VAL A 232 7.52 15.58 -3.97
C VAL A 232 8.01 15.94 -5.37
N GLN A 233 7.42 15.38 -6.43
CA GLN A 233 7.76 15.78 -7.80
C GLN A 233 7.45 17.26 -8.08
N LYS A 234 6.36 17.82 -7.53
CA LYS A 234 6.08 19.26 -7.62
C LYS A 234 7.16 20.10 -6.94
N VAL A 235 7.64 19.67 -5.78
CA VAL A 235 8.74 20.31 -5.05
C VAL A 235 10.05 20.20 -5.83
N LEU A 236 10.38 19.02 -6.35
CA LEU A 236 11.61 18.83 -7.13
C LEU A 236 11.58 19.59 -8.46
N ALA A 237 10.41 19.74 -9.10
CA ALA A 237 10.25 20.63 -10.24
C ALA A 237 10.48 22.09 -9.87
N ALA A 238 10.08 22.53 -8.67
CA ALA A 238 10.42 23.87 -8.19
C ALA A 238 11.94 24.06 -7.98
N VAL A 239 12.63 23.02 -7.47
CA VAL A 239 14.10 23.00 -7.41
C VAL A 239 14.71 23.08 -8.81
N ASP A 240 14.13 22.40 -9.81
CA ASP A 240 14.55 22.51 -11.20
C ASP A 240 14.39 23.95 -11.73
N GLN A 241 13.27 24.63 -11.46
CA GLN A 241 13.07 26.02 -11.86
C GLN A 241 14.07 26.98 -11.20
N PHE A 242 14.34 26.80 -9.91
CA PHE A 242 15.32 27.62 -9.19
C PHE A 242 16.77 27.34 -9.61
N SER A 243 17.11 26.10 -9.96
CA SER A 243 18.42 25.76 -10.53
C SER A 243 18.59 26.40 -11.90
N PHE A 244 17.60 26.25 -12.78
CA PHE A 244 17.59 26.86 -14.10
C PHE A 244 17.74 28.39 -14.01
N ARG A 245 16.99 29.03 -13.11
CA ARG A 245 17.08 30.48 -12.89
C ARG A 245 18.45 30.90 -12.36
N ASN A 246 19.14 30.06 -11.58
CA ASN A 246 20.47 30.36 -11.05
C ASN A 246 21.47 30.39 -12.21
N GLU A 247 21.38 29.41 -13.12
CA GLU A 247 22.17 29.37 -14.34
C GLU A 247 21.90 30.60 -15.23
N GLN A 248 20.63 30.97 -15.44
CA GLN A 248 20.27 32.14 -16.26
C GLN A 248 20.75 33.47 -15.66
N ASP A 249 20.66 33.63 -14.34
CA ASP A 249 21.09 34.85 -13.65
C ASP A 249 22.62 34.92 -13.46
N GLY A 250 23.36 33.84 -13.77
CA GLY A 250 24.79 33.72 -13.42
C GLY A 250 25.05 33.71 -11.91
N LYS A 251 24.11 33.17 -11.12
CA LYS A 251 24.14 33.15 -9.65
C LYS A 251 24.18 31.72 -9.09
N THR A 252 24.63 31.60 -7.86
CA THR A 252 24.67 30.34 -7.10
C THR A 252 23.93 30.46 -5.77
N LEU A 253 22.70 30.97 -5.79
CA LEU A 253 21.89 31.15 -4.58
C LEU A 253 21.52 29.78 -3.97
N PRO A 254 21.60 29.61 -2.63
CA PRO A 254 21.23 28.36 -1.99
C PRO A 254 19.72 28.12 -2.11
N ILE A 255 19.35 26.85 -2.33
CA ILE A 255 17.96 26.40 -2.39
C ILE A 255 17.62 25.66 -1.09
N ALA A 256 16.54 26.02 -0.41
CA ALA A 256 16.09 25.34 0.81
C ALA A 256 14.58 25.07 0.79
N VAL A 257 14.11 24.14 1.64
CA VAL A 257 12.69 23.79 1.75
C VAL A 257 12.25 23.88 3.20
N VAL A 258 11.09 24.47 3.45
CA VAL A 258 10.54 24.67 4.80
C VAL A 258 9.08 24.27 4.79
N GLY A 259 8.61 23.47 5.74
CA GLY A 259 7.20 23.10 5.78
C GLY A 259 6.65 22.64 7.11
N VAL A 260 5.32 22.67 7.21
CA VAL A 260 4.55 22.33 8.41
C VAL A 260 3.62 21.13 8.13
N SER A 261 3.56 20.16 9.05
CA SER A 261 2.70 18.98 8.96
C SER A 261 2.89 18.22 7.62
N GLU A 262 1.93 18.17 6.69
CA GLU A 262 2.16 17.56 5.37
C GLU A 262 3.25 18.27 4.57
N GLY A 263 3.34 19.59 4.68
CA GLY A 263 4.45 20.34 4.12
C GLY A 263 5.79 19.94 4.76
N GLY A 264 5.78 19.60 6.06
CA GLY A 264 6.95 19.07 6.77
C GLY A 264 7.35 17.69 6.27
N LEU A 265 6.39 16.80 6.05
CA LEU A 265 6.59 15.50 5.38
C LEU A 265 7.28 15.70 4.03
N LEU A 266 6.69 16.55 3.18
CA LEU A 266 7.20 16.81 1.83
C LEU A 266 8.56 17.50 1.84
N ALA A 267 8.84 18.37 2.81
CA ALA A 267 10.15 19.00 3.00
C ALA A 267 11.22 17.95 3.33
N LEU A 268 10.95 17.05 4.30
CA LEU A 268 11.84 15.96 4.66
C LEU A 268 12.12 15.05 3.46
N TYR A 269 11.06 14.63 2.77
CA TYR A 269 11.16 13.65 1.68
C TYR A 269 11.86 14.23 0.46
N SER A 270 11.58 15.49 0.11
CA SER A 270 12.22 16.18 -1.01
C SER A 270 13.70 16.41 -0.74
N ALA A 271 14.06 16.86 0.47
CA ALA A 271 15.45 17.07 0.85
C ALA A 271 16.27 15.78 0.88
N ALA A 272 15.66 14.66 1.29
CA ALA A 272 16.29 13.35 1.24
C ALA A 272 16.58 12.88 -0.20
N LEU A 273 15.70 13.22 -1.15
CA LEU A 273 15.80 12.78 -2.55
C LEU A 273 16.66 13.67 -3.45
N ASP A 274 16.85 14.95 -3.11
CA ASP A 274 17.56 15.89 -3.98
C ASP A 274 18.66 16.65 -3.23
N THR A 275 19.91 16.41 -3.64
CA THR A 275 21.11 16.96 -3.01
C THR A 275 21.32 18.45 -3.29
N ARG A 276 20.56 19.05 -4.21
CA ARG A 276 20.61 20.50 -4.49
C ARG A 276 19.96 21.32 -3.39
N ILE A 277 19.03 20.74 -2.62
CA ILE A 277 18.41 21.37 -1.45
C ILE A 277 19.46 21.46 -0.33
N LYS A 278 19.92 22.66 0.03
CA LYS A 278 20.99 22.89 1.01
C LYS A 278 20.55 22.80 2.46
N GLY A 279 19.27 22.99 2.75
CA GLY A 279 18.71 22.87 4.08
C GLY A 279 17.21 22.58 4.06
N ALA A 280 16.74 21.87 5.09
CA ALA A 280 15.33 21.57 5.28
C ALA A 280 14.85 21.95 6.69
N VAL A 281 13.65 22.50 6.79
CA VAL A 281 12.96 22.77 8.06
C VAL A 281 11.65 22.00 8.07
N VAL A 282 11.49 21.13 9.06
CA VAL A 282 10.39 20.17 9.18
C VAL A 282 9.67 20.43 10.50
N ALA A 283 8.50 21.06 10.44
CA ALA A 283 7.68 21.36 11.61
C ALA A 283 6.50 20.39 11.74
N GLY A 284 6.32 19.81 12.92
CA GLY A 284 5.14 19.05 13.32
C GLY A 284 4.85 17.77 12.52
N TYR A 285 5.89 17.12 11.99
CA TYR A 285 5.76 15.85 11.27
C TYR A 285 6.66 14.73 11.81
N PHE A 286 7.91 15.05 12.15
CA PHE A 286 8.98 14.09 12.44
C PHE A 286 8.67 13.20 13.65
N ASP A 287 8.70 11.87 13.51
CA ASP A 287 8.36 10.92 14.58
C ASP A 287 8.97 9.51 14.35
N GLN A 288 8.83 8.56 15.28
CA GLN A 288 9.28 7.16 15.12
C GLN A 288 8.47 6.36 14.07
N ARG A 289 7.30 6.86 13.67
CA ARG A 289 6.42 6.34 12.59
C ARG A 289 5.92 4.90 12.72
N ASP A 290 6.20 4.17 13.79
CA ASP A 290 5.72 2.80 14.01
C ASP A 290 4.18 2.68 13.95
N LYS A 291 3.47 3.78 14.24
CA LYS A 291 2.01 3.87 14.22
C LYS A 291 1.44 4.47 12.94
N VAL A 292 2.21 4.58 11.85
CA VAL A 292 1.75 5.16 10.57
C VAL A 292 0.49 4.48 9.99
N TRP A 293 0.21 3.24 10.38
CA TRP A 293 -1.01 2.53 10.00
C TRP A 293 -2.30 3.15 10.58
N GLN A 294 -2.20 3.93 11.66
CA GLN A 294 -3.30 4.67 12.30
C GLN A 294 -3.58 6.01 11.62
N GLU A 295 -2.62 6.50 10.83
CA GLU A 295 -2.76 7.77 10.12
C GLU A 295 -3.69 7.63 8.91
N PRO A 296 -4.08 8.71 8.23
CA PRO A 296 -4.90 8.63 7.02
C PRO A 296 -4.26 7.75 5.95
N ILE A 297 -5.09 7.15 5.09
CA ILE A 297 -4.61 6.14 4.15
C ILE A 297 -3.53 6.63 3.19
N TYR A 298 -3.63 7.90 2.81
CA TYR A 298 -2.67 8.58 1.95
C TYR A 298 -1.29 8.82 2.58
N ARG A 299 -1.00 8.36 3.81
CA ARG A 299 0.35 8.31 4.41
C ARG A 299 0.94 6.90 4.51
N ASN A 300 0.21 5.87 4.06
CA ASN A 300 0.61 4.48 4.16
C ASN A 300 1.41 4.04 2.93
N VAL A 301 2.73 4.17 3.04
CA VAL A 301 3.67 3.89 1.96
C VAL A 301 4.08 2.42 1.97
N TRP A 302 4.02 1.75 0.82
CA TRP A 302 4.42 0.35 0.67
C TRP A 302 5.91 0.15 0.98
N GLY A 303 6.22 -0.74 1.92
CA GLY A 303 7.60 -1.10 2.27
C GLY A 303 8.39 -0.05 3.03
N LEU A 304 7.78 1.05 3.48
CA LEU A 304 8.46 2.14 4.19
C LEU A 304 9.21 1.65 5.44
N LEU A 305 8.50 1.06 6.39
CA LEU A 305 9.04 0.67 7.70
C LEU A 305 10.04 -0.50 7.64
N ARG A 306 10.13 -1.20 6.51
CA ARG A 306 11.14 -2.24 6.28
C ARG A 306 12.55 -1.69 6.39
N GLU A 307 12.80 -0.50 5.83
CA GLU A 307 14.15 0.09 5.74
C GLU A 307 14.22 1.54 6.21
N PHE A 308 13.08 2.21 6.35
CA PHE A 308 13.02 3.64 6.64
C PHE A 308 12.15 3.93 7.87
N GLY A 309 12.69 4.69 8.82
CA GLY A 309 11.94 5.62 9.67
C GLY A 309 12.31 7.07 9.31
N ASP A 310 11.76 8.06 10.00
CA ASP A 310 12.08 9.45 9.71
C ASP A 310 13.56 9.76 9.99
N ALA A 311 14.20 9.11 10.98
CA ALA A 311 15.64 9.22 11.22
C ALA A 311 16.49 8.68 10.06
N ASP A 312 16.05 7.58 9.45
CA ASP A 312 16.75 6.97 8.32
C ASP A 312 16.61 7.83 7.06
N ILE A 313 15.44 8.43 6.86
CA ILE A 313 15.22 9.42 5.79
C ILE A 313 16.07 10.67 6.03
N ALA A 314 16.11 11.18 7.26
CA ALA A 314 16.97 12.29 7.65
C ALA A 314 18.45 11.98 7.41
N SER A 315 18.91 10.75 7.62
CA SER A 315 20.29 10.35 7.32
C SER A 315 20.68 10.61 5.86
N MET A 316 19.73 10.58 4.91
CA MET A 316 19.99 10.90 3.50
C MET A 316 20.09 12.41 3.21
N ILE A 317 19.76 13.25 4.18
CA ILE A 317 19.95 14.69 4.16
C ILE A 317 21.35 15.05 4.64
N ALA A 318 21.87 14.33 5.64
CA ALA A 318 23.25 14.49 6.12
C ALA A 318 24.24 14.42 4.94
N PRO A 319 25.24 15.31 4.87
CA PRO A 319 25.69 16.25 5.91
C PRO A 319 24.96 17.61 5.94
N ARG A 320 23.91 17.81 5.14
CA ARG A 320 23.23 19.11 4.95
C ARG A 320 22.39 19.50 6.17
N PHE A 321 21.96 20.76 6.24
CA PHE A 321 21.22 21.29 7.38
C PHE A 321 19.82 20.66 7.49
N LEU A 322 19.43 20.25 8.69
CA LEU A 322 18.07 19.82 9.00
C LEU A 322 17.61 20.42 10.34
N TRP A 323 16.48 21.10 10.33
CA TRP A 323 15.81 21.59 11.53
C TRP A 323 14.51 20.83 11.75
N ILE A 324 14.35 20.26 12.94
CA ILE A 324 13.13 19.60 13.38
C ILE A 324 12.44 20.47 14.42
N GLU A 325 11.24 20.95 14.11
CA GLU A 325 10.40 21.65 15.07
C GLU A 325 9.25 20.73 15.50
N HIS A 326 9.08 20.52 16.80
CA HIS A 326 7.99 19.68 17.31
C HIS A 326 6.63 20.31 17.02
N SER A 327 6.53 21.63 17.20
CA SER A 327 5.41 22.51 16.88
C SER A 327 4.05 22.12 17.51
N PRO A 328 3.46 22.97 18.38
CA PRO A 328 2.26 22.63 19.15
C PRO A 328 0.96 22.86 18.40
N GLN A 329 0.97 23.71 17.37
CA GLN A 329 -0.21 24.18 16.65
C GLN A 329 -0.17 23.67 15.20
N ILE A 330 -0.25 22.34 15.04
CA ILE A 330 -0.48 21.74 13.73
C ILE A 330 -1.95 21.32 13.57
N PRO A 331 -2.48 21.28 12.34
CA PRO A 331 -3.82 20.76 12.08
C PRO A 331 -3.92 19.29 12.53
N GLU A 332 -4.82 19.03 13.49
CA GLU A 332 -5.19 17.67 13.87
C GLU A 332 -6.40 17.20 13.06
N LEU A 333 -6.42 15.91 12.75
CA LEU A 333 -7.51 15.26 12.04
C LEU A 333 -8.03 14.12 12.92
N ALA A 334 -9.28 14.20 13.38
CA ALA A 334 -9.86 13.12 14.20
C ALA A 334 -10.29 11.89 13.37
N GLY A 335 -10.54 12.08 12.07
CA GLY A 335 -11.06 11.04 11.17
C GLY A 335 -11.28 11.57 9.75
N PRO A 336 -11.74 10.72 8.83
CA PRO A 336 -12.09 11.17 7.48
C PRO A 336 -13.28 12.15 7.50
N PRO A 337 -13.53 12.88 6.39
CA PRO A 337 -14.72 13.71 6.25
C PRO A 337 -16.02 12.95 6.57
N GLU A 338 -16.98 13.64 7.18
CA GLU A 338 -18.26 13.04 7.57
C GLU A 338 -19.01 12.46 6.37
N LEU A 339 -19.77 11.39 6.62
CA LEU A 339 -20.66 10.80 5.61
C LEU A 339 -21.73 11.82 5.19
N LYS A 340 -21.90 12.00 3.89
CA LYS A 340 -22.96 12.83 3.31
C LYS A 340 -23.85 11.95 2.41
N PRO A 341 -25.14 12.29 2.18
CA PRO A 341 -25.98 11.54 1.26
C PRO A 341 -25.30 11.32 -0.10
N GLY A 342 -25.16 10.06 -0.51
CA GLY A 342 -24.50 9.68 -1.77
C GLY A 342 -22.96 9.79 -1.78
N ARG A 343 -22.32 10.11 -0.64
CA ARG A 343 -20.86 10.25 -0.49
C ARG A 343 -20.37 9.48 0.73
N GLY A 344 -19.71 8.35 0.48
CA GLY A 344 -19.15 7.48 1.52
C GLY A 344 -17.90 6.75 1.04
N GLY A 345 -17.34 5.92 1.93
CA GLY A 345 -16.25 5.00 1.61
C GLY A 345 -14.83 5.45 1.93
N ALA A 346 -14.62 6.58 2.60
CA ALA A 346 -13.30 7.00 3.09
C ALA A 346 -12.72 6.02 4.12
N ALA A 347 -11.40 5.80 4.05
CA ALA A 347 -10.69 4.97 5.00
C ALA A 347 -10.56 5.69 6.37
N PRO A 348 -10.60 4.96 7.50
CA PRO A 348 -10.34 5.54 8.80
C PRO A 348 -8.86 5.93 8.94
N GLY A 349 -8.61 6.97 9.72
CA GLY A 349 -7.27 7.40 10.11
C GLY A 349 -7.28 8.79 10.72
N SER A 350 -6.32 9.07 11.59
CA SER A 350 -6.24 10.34 12.31
C SER A 350 -4.83 10.93 12.28
N ILE A 351 -4.74 12.25 12.36
CA ILE A 351 -3.48 12.98 12.53
C ILE A 351 -3.55 13.64 13.91
N HIS A 352 -2.58 13.32 14.74
CA HIS A 352 -2.39 13.94 16.03
C HIS A 352 -1.00 14.55 16.08
N ARG A 353 -0.82 15.53 16.97
CA ARG A 353 0.50 16.02 17.29
C ARG A 353 1.45 14.86 17.67
N PRO A 354 2.65 14.77 17.07
CA PRO A 354 3.65 13.80 17.51
C PRO A 354 3.93 13.92 19.01
N VAL A 355 4.21 12.82 19.70
CA VAL A 355 4.55 12.88 21.13
C VAL A 355 6.00 13.36 21.26
N ARG A 356 6.25 14.42 22.04
CA ARG A 356 7.61 15.02 22.20
C ARG A 356 8.70 13.98 22.45
N LYS A 357 8.47 13.06 23.39
CA LYS A 357 9.40 11.95 23.71
C LYS A 357 9.75 11.09 22.49
N SER A 358 8.79 10.86 21.61
CA SER A 358 8.96 10.07 20.39
C SER A 358 9.77 10.85 19.35
N VAL A 359 9.49 12.16 19.20
CA VAL A 359 10.30 13.09 18.39
C VAL A 359 11.75 13.12 18.87
N ASP A 360 11.98 13.34 20.17
CA ASP A 360 13.33 13.41 20.74
C ASP A 360 14.11 12.12 20.51
N ALA A 361 13.45 10.95 20.66
CA ALA A 361 14.07 9.65 20.42
C ALA A 361 14.46 9.46 18.95
N GLU A 362 13.60 9.86 18.01
CA GLU A 362 13.91 9.75 16.58
C GLU A 362 14.97 10.78 16.15
N VAL A 363 14.93 12.00 16.72
CA VAL A 363 15.96 13.03 16.51
C VAL A 363 17.32 12.55 16.98
N ALA A 364 17.39 11.91 18.16
CA ALA A 364 18.62 11.35 18.68
C ALA A 364 19.21 10.27 17.74
N ARG A 365 18.36 9.41 17.16
CA ARG A 365 18.78 8.44 16.13
C ARG A 365 19.35 9.16 14.90
N ALA A 366 18.63 10.15 14.38
CA ALA A 366 19.05 10.92 13.20
C ALA A 366 20.39 11.64 13.44
N ASN A 367 20.51 12.37 14.56
CA ASN A 367 21.69 13.17 14.90
C ASN A 367 22.96 12.32 15.06
N SER A 368 22.82 11.03 15.39
CA SER A 368 23.95 10.11 15.43
C SER A 368 24.73 10.04 14.10
N HIS A 369 24.05 10.23 12.96
CA HIS A 369 24.68 10.22 11.64
C HIS A 369 25.50 11.48 11.37
N TRP A 370 24.99 12.67 11.72
CA TRP A 370 25.76 13.93 11.66
C TRP A 370 27.00 13.84 12.54
N ASN A 371 26.86 13.35 13.78
CA ASN A 371 27.99 13.19 14.70
C ASN A 371 29.06 12.23 14.15
N LYS A 372 28.66 11.09 13.59
CA LYS A 372 29.60 10.15 12.96
C LYS A 372 30.34 10.79 11.78
N LEU A 373 29.64 11.51 10.91
CA LEU A 373 30.25 12.22 9.76
C LEU A 373 31.21 13.32 10.22
N LEU A 374 30.81 14.13 11.19
CA LEU A 374 31.66 15.20 11.72
C LEU A 374 32.93 14.63 12.37
N LEU A 375 32.80 13.56 13.16
CA LEU A 375 33.93 12.90 13.81
C LEU A 375 34.89 12.26 12.81
N ALA A 376 34.36 11.59 11.78
CA ALA A 376 35.16 10.87 10.79
C ALA A 376 35.83 11.81 9.78
N THR A 377 35.12 12.84 9.32
CA THR A 377 35.62 13.71 8.23
C THR A 377 36.29 14.98 8.73
N ARG A 378 35.95 15.44 9.95
CA ARG A 378 36.33 16.76 10.50
C ARG A 378 36.03 17.92 9.54
N SER A 379 35.10 17.71 8.62
CA SER A 379 34.82 18.65 7.54
C SER A 379 33.89 19.76 8.02
N PRO A 380 34.21 21.04 7.75
CA PRO A 380 33.29 22.15 8.01
C PRO A 380 32.06 22.13 7.09
N ALA A 381 32.05 21.28 6.07
CA ALA A 381 30.86 21.05 5.23
C ALA A 381 29.79 20.19 5.92
N VAL A 382 30.11 19.57 7.06
CA VAL A 382 29.11 18.95 7.93
C VAL A 382 28.36 20.04 8.67
N SER A 383 27.09 20.22 8.30
CA SER A 383 26.17 21.12 8.99
C SER A 383 25.67 20.47 10.29
N THR A 384 24.49 20.86 10.74
CA THR A 384 23.89 20.35 11.98
C THR A 384 22.47 19.85 11.76
N LEU A 385 22.06 18.94 12.65
CA LEU A 385 20.65 18.65 12.90
C LEU A 385 20.27 19.35 14.22
N LEU A 386 19.31 20.26 14.16
CA LEU A 386 18.79 20.96 15.33
C LEU A 386 17.35 20.58 15.63
N ILE A 387 17.01 20.64 16.91
CA ILE A 387 15.64 20.50 17.40
C ILE A 387 15.17 21.82 18.01
N GLY A 388 13.94 22.20 17.70
CA GLY A 388 13.29 23.37 18.29
C GLY A 388 13.25 23.30 19.83
N ASN A 389 13.46 24.46 20.44
CA ASN A 389 13.52 24.67 21.88
C ASN A 389 12.14 24.41 22.52
N GLU A 390 12.06 24.18 23.83
CA GLU A 390 10.74 24.06 24.52
C GLU A 390 9.85 25.31 24.35
N ASP A 391 10.43 26.49 24.12
CA ASP A 391 9.65 27.70 23.84
C ASP A 391 9.01 27.70 22.44
N SER A 392 9.59 26.96 21.47
CA SER A 392 8.94 26.69 20.17
C SER A 392 7.70 25.79 20.32
N ASP A 393 7.48 25.19 21.50
CA ASP A 393 6.28 24.40 21.82
C ASP A 393 5.11 25.24 22.35
N LYS A 394 5.21 26.58 22.34
CA LYS A 394 4.17 27.49 22.87
C LYS A 394 3.53 28.38 21.80
N GLY A 395 4.16 28.54 20.62
CA GLY A 395 3.72 29.42 19.55
C GLY A 395 3.15 28.71 18.31
N PRO A 396 2.68 29.48 17.32
CA PRO A 396 2.42 29.00 15.97
C PRO A 396 3.62 28.24 15.38
N ALA A 397 3.38 27.35 14.42
CA ALA A 397 4.46 26.69 13.70
C ALA A 397 5.35 27.69 12.95
N LEU A 398 6.68 27.54 13.07
CA LEU A 398 7.65 28.39 12.40
C LEU A 398 7.55 29.89 12.80
N ASP A 399 7.27 30.17 14.08
CA ASP A 399 7.09 31.55 14.61
C ASP A 399 8.38 32.18 15.19
N TYR A 400 9.43 31.39 15.48
CA TYR A 400 10.67 31.85 16.14
C TYR A 400 11.96 31.25 15.54
N ASP A 401 13.11 31.95 15.66
CA ASP A 401 14.56 31.62 15.53
C ASP A 401 15.09 30.62 14.48
N TYR A 402 14.22 29.92 13.73
CA TYR A 402 14.65 28.91 12.76
C TYR A 402 15.31 29.57 11.55
N TYR A 403 14.92 30.80 11.18
CA TYR A 403 15.41 31.45 9.96
C TYR A 403 16.88 31.87 10.08
N ASP A 404 17.30 32.37 11.26
CA ASP A 404 18.71 32.67 11.56
C ASP A 404 19.57 31.39 11.48
N ASN A 405 19.07 30.29 12.06
CA ASN A 405 19.72 28.99 11.97
C ASN A 405 19.77 28.47 10.53
N LEU A 406 18.67 28.56 9.78
CA LEU A 406 18.62 28.12 8.39
C LEU A 406 19.63 28.89 7.53
N PHE A 407 19.61 30.22 7.59
CA PHE A 407 20.44 31.07 6.73
C PHE A 407 21.94 30.95 7.02
N SER A 408 22.31 30.89 8.30
CA SER A 408 23.71 30.65 8.70
C SER A 408 24.26 29.31 8.17
N HIS A 409 23.42 28.27 8.08
CA HIS A 409 23.85 26.94 7.67
C HIS A 409 23.72 26.63 6.17
N ILE A 410 22.91 27.38 5.42
CA ILE A 410 22.83 27.24 3.94
C ILE A 410 23.78 28.19 3.19
N GLY A 411 24.60 28.96 3.91
CA GLY A 411 25.65 29.80 3.34
C GLY A 411 25.20 31.21 2.95
N VAL A 412 24.13 31.75 3.58
CA VAL A 412 23.77 33.16 3.42
C VAL A 412 24.61 34.01 4.39
N THR A 413 25.20 35.11 3.91
CA THR A 413 26.00 35.98 4.78
C THR A 413 25.12 36.65 5.84
N VAL A 414 25.57 36.68 7.09
CA VAL A 414 24.83 37.30 8.22
C VAL A 414 24.37 38.73 7.92
N LYS A 415 25.25 39.55 7.32
CA LYS A 415 24.92 40.95 6.93
C LYS A 415 23.77 41.06 5.92
N ASP A 416 23.49 39.97 5.19
CA ASP A 416 22.51 39.93 4.13
C ASP A 416 21.11 39.53 4.63
N TYR A 417 20.93 39.14 5.91
CA TYR A 417 19.59 38.82 6.44
C TYR A 417 19.34 39.34 7.86
N LYS A 418 20.38 39.47 8.68
CA LYS A 418 20.22 39.81 10.10
C LYS A 418 19.58 41.19 10.27
N GLY A 419 18.51 41.25 11.05
CA GLY A 419 17.74 42.47 11.33
C GLY A 419 16.81 42.93 10.19
N ARG A 420 16.64 42.14 9.11
CA ARG A 420 15.68 42.47 8.04
C ARG A 420 14.22 42.20 8.44
N VAL A 421 14.00 41.21 9.29
CA VAL A 421 12.68 40.89 9.84
C VAL A 421 12.56 41.64 11.18
N PRO A 422 11.73 42.68 11.29
CA PRO A 422 11.54 43.40 12.54
C PRO A 422 10.59 42.65 13.48
N ASP A 423 10.63 42.98 14.78
CA ASP A 423 9.75 42.38 15.79
C ASP A 423 8.25 42.57 15.46
N ASP A 424 7.90 43.62 14.70
CA ASP A 424 6.55 43.91 14.24
C ASP A 424 6.33 43.63 12.74
N PHE A 425 6.99 42.60 12.18
CA PHE A 425 6.92 42.25 10.75
C PHE A 425 5.50 42.07 10.21
N GLU A 426 4.52 41.78 11.07
CA GLU A 426 3.12 41.69 10.67
C GLU A 426 2.59 42.96 10.00
N LYS A 427 3.15 44.13 10.35
CA LYS A 427 2.82 45.41 9.69
C LYS A 427 3.33 45.50 8.25
N LEU A 428 4.32 44.67 7.89
CA LEU A 428 4.91 44.62 6.55
C LEU A 428 4.12 43.67 5.62
N LEU A 429 3.22 42.86 6.17
CA LEU A 429 2.43 41.91 5.41
C LEU A 429 1.56 42.61 4.38
N VAL A 430 1.21 41.87 3.34
CA VAL A 430 0.24 42.32 2.36
C VAL A 430 -1.12 42.49 3.04
N SER A 431 -1.82 43.58 2.75
CA SER A 431 -3.15 43.85 3.30
C SER A 431 -4.31 43.39 2.43
N THR A 432 -4.13 43.14 1.12
CA THR A 432 -5.23 42.76 0.20
C THR A 432 -4.75 41.97 -1.02
N ASP A 433 -5.44 40.87 -1.34
CA ASP A 433 -5.29 40.14 -2.61
C ASP A 433 -5.99 40.90 -3.74
N ALA A 434 -5.25 41.28 -4.79
CA ALA A 434 -5.77 42.10 -5.89
C ALA A 434 -6.59 41.30 -6.92
N ARG A 435 -6.60 39.96 -6.86
CA ARG A 435 -7.34 39.13 -7.81
C ARG A 435 -8.83 39.18 -7.51
N LYS A 436 -9.65 39.52 -8.51
CA LYS A 436 -11.10 39.69 -8.34
C LYS A 436 -11.87 38.40 -8.58
N ASN A 437 -11.45 37.60 -9.56
CA ASN A 437 -12.14 36.38 -9.98
C ASN A 437 -11.35 35.12 -9.61
N PHE A 438 -10.66 35.14 -8.47
CA PHE A 438 -9.85 34.02 -8.00
C PHE A 438 -10.55 33.21 -6.90
N SER A 439 -10.50 31.89 -7.04
CA SER A 439 -10.94 30.93 -6.03
C SER A 439 -9.84 29.89 -5.78
N PRO A 440 -9.39 29.70 -4.52
CA PRO A 440 -8.53 28.57 -4.16
C PRO A 440 -9.16 27.22 -4.50
N GLN A 441 -10.50 27.11 -4.48
CA GLN A 441 -11.21 25.87 -4.81
C GLN A 441 -11.07 25.50 -6.29
N ASP A 442 -11.11 26.47 -7.20
CA ASP A 442 -10.91 26.22 -8.63
C ASP A 442 -9.48 25.73 -8.90
N ARG A 443 -8.51 26.27 -8.15
CA ARG A 443 -7.12 25.79 -8.18
C ARG A 443 -7.03 24.36 -7.68
N GLN A 444 -7.66 24.04 -6.54
CA GLN A 444 -7.70 22.67 -6.00
C GLN A 444 -8.32 21.68 -7.02
N GLN A 445 -9.46 22.03 -7.61
CA GLN A 445 -10.11 21.19 -8.62
C GLN A 445 -9.16 20.85 -9.79
N ARG A 446 -8.44 21.85 -10.31
CA ARG A 446 -7.44 21.62 -11.38
C ARG A 446 -6.33 20.70 -10.92
N GLN A 447 -5.75 20.96 -9.75
CA GLN A 447 -4.63 20.18 -9.22
C GLN A 447 -5.01 18.72 -8.95
N VAL A 448 -6.21 18.45 -8.41
CA VAL A 448 -6.73 17.08 -8.22
C VAL A 448 -6.98 16.39 -9.55
N ARG A 449 -7.61 17.09 -10.51
CA ARG A 449 -7.93 16.56 -11.84
C ARG A 449 -6.66 16.21 -12.63
N GLU A 450 -5.65 17.08 -12.63
CA GLU A 450 -4.40 16.83 -13.35
C GLU A 450 -3.68 15.57 -12.82
N LEU A 451 -3.60 15.40 -11.50
CA LEU A 451 -3.01 14.19 -10.90
C LEU A 451 -3.84 12.94 -11.22
N THR A 452 -5.17 13.05 -11.14
CA THR A 452 -6.08 11.94 -11.48
C THR A 452 -5.90 11.53 -12.94
N GLU A 453 -5.91 12.47 -13.88
CA GLU A 453 -5.75 12.21 -15.32
C GLU A 453 -4.37 11.65 -15.67
N PHE A 454 -3.33 12.12 -14.97
CA PHE A 454 -1.99 11.54 -15.10
C PHE A 454 -2.02 10.05 -14.72
N THR A 455 -2.61 9.70 -13.57
CA THR A 455 -2.77 8.30 -13.16
C THR A 455 -3.65 7.50 -14.14
N GLN A 456 -4.75 8.06 -14.65
CA GLN A 456 -5.59 7.39 -15.66
C GLN A 456 -4.83 7.15 -16.97
N LYS A 457 -3.93 8.06 -17.38
CA LYS A 457 -3.03 7.85 -18.53
C LYS A 457 -2.06 6.70 -18.30
N LEU A 458 -1.55 6.54 -17.07
CA LEU A 458 -0.71 5.41 -16.69
C LEU A 458 -1.50 4.09 -16.74
N LEU A 459 -2.71 4.08 -16.17
CA LEU A 459 -3.62 2.94 -16.21
C LEU A 459 -3.88 2.46 -17.65
N ARG A 460 -4.24 3.37 -18.57
CA ARG A 460 -4.47 3.05 -19.99
C ARG A 460 -3.25 2.44 -20.69
N LYS A 461 -2.02 2.71 -20.19
CA LYS A 461 -0.76 2.19 -20.74
C LYS A 461 -0.24 0.96 -19.99
N SER A 462 -0.83 0.63 -18.83
CA SER A 462 -0.32 -0.36 -17.88
C SER A 462 -0.10 -1.75 -18.50
N PHE A 463 -1.01 -2.20 -19.37
CA PHE A 463 -0.88 -3.50 -20.05
C PHE A 463 0.39 -3.61 -20.92
N ARG A 464 0.90 -2.50 -21.47
CA ARG A 464 2.16 -2.51 -22.26
C ARG A 464 3.36 -2.71 -21.35
N VAL A 465 3.33 -2.09 -20.17
CA VAL A 465 4.36 -2.27 -19.14
C VAL A 465 4.36 -3.72 -18.66
N ARG A 466 3.18 -4.30 -18.37
CA ARG A 466 3.05 -5.73 -18.02
C ARG A 466 3.57 -6.63 -19.13
N ASN A 467 3.20 -6.40 -20.40
CA ASN A 467 3.70 -7.19 -21.52
C ASN A 467 5.24 -7.18 -21.60
N GLN A 468 5.87 -6.03 -21.34
CA GLN A 468 7.33 -5.94 -21.30
C GLN A 468 7.92 -6.67 -20.08
N TYR A 469 7.30 -6.54 -18.91
CA TYR A 469 7.71 -7.24 -17.69
C TYR A 469 7.67 -8.77 -17.87
N TRP A 470 6.66 -9.28 -18.58
CA TRP A 470 6.45 -10.70 -18.86
C TRP A 470 7.12 -11.21 -20.15
N ALA A 471 7.89 -10.36 -20.84
CA ALA A 471 8.52 -10.70 -22.12
C ALA A 471 9.59 -11.79 -21.99
N SER A 472 10.18 -11.96 -20.80
CA SER A 472 11.19 -13.00 -20.54
C SER A 472 10.63 -14.42 -20.45
N ALA A 473 9.31 -14.59 -20.41
CA ALA A 473 8.70 -15.92 -20.32
C ALA A 473 8.70 -16.64 -21.68
N ASP A 474 9.30 -17.83 -21.72
CA ASP A 474 9.40 -18.64 -22.93
C ASP A 474 8.14 -19.51 -23.11
N ARG A 475 7.42 -19.31 -24.21
CA ARG A 475 6.18 -20.03 -24.54
C ARG A 475 6.36 -21.07 -25.65
N SER A 476 7.60 -21.44 -25.99
CA SER A 476 7.86 -22.39 -27.09
C SER A 476 7.50 -23.84 -26.73
N SER A 477 7.42 -24.18 -25.45
CA SER A 477 6.91 -25.46 -24.94
C SER A 477 6.41 -25.31 -23.50
N VAL A 478 5.69 -26.30 -22.99
CA VAL A 478 5.20 -26.32 -21.60
C VAL A 478 6.36 -26.32 -20.61
N GLU A 479 7.40 -27.10 -20.86
CA GLU A 479 8.57 -27.24 -19.99
C GLU A 479 9.31 -25.92 -19.85
N LYS A 480 9.52 -25.22 -20.98
CA LYS A 480 10.19 -23.91 -20.97
C LYS A 480 9.33 -22.83 -20.33
N TRP A 481 8.01 -22.88 -20.52
CA TRP A 481 7.09 -21.99 -19.82
C TRP A 481 7.22 -22.17 -18.31
N VAL A 482 7.10 -23.40 -17.80
CA VAL A 482 7.19 -23.68 -16.36
C VAL A 482 8.50 -23.16 -15.79
N ALA A 483 9.63 -23.49 -16.44
CA ALA A 483 10.95 -23.07 -15.98
C ALA A 483 11.10 -21.54 -15.88
N THR A 484 10.56 -20.78 -16.85
CA THR A 484 10.65 -19.31 -16.86
C THR A 484 9.56 -18.62 -16.02
N ALA A 485 8.38 -19.23 -15.90
CA ALA A 485 7.27 -18.77 -15.08
C ALA A 485 7.59 -18.80 -13.58
N ASP A 486 8.45 -19.72 -13.12
CA ASP A 486 8.93 -19.75 -11.73
C ASP A 486 9.64 -18.46 -11.32
N VAL A 487 10.43 -17.87 -12.22
CA VAL A 487 11.11 -16.58 -11.97
C VAL A 487 10.07 -15.47 -11.79
N LEU A 488 9.07 -15.42 -12.67
CA LEU A 488 8.01 -14.40 -12.61
C LEU A 488 7.09 -14.59 -11.41
N ARG A 489 6.78 -15.84 -11.05
CA ARG A 489 6.03 -16.17 -9.84
C ARG A 489 6.73 -15.67 -8.59
N ASN A 490 8.04 -15.89 -8.48
CA ASN A 490 8.81 -15.40 -7.34
C ASN A 490 8.79 -13.87 -7.27
N LYS A 491 8.95 -13.19 -8.40
CA LYS A 491 8.85 -11.73 -8.43
C LYS A 491 7.46 -11.23 -8.03
N VAL A 492 6.38 -11.85 -8.52
CA VAL A 492 5.01 -11.53 -8.08
C VAL A 492 4.87 -11.75 -6.57
N HIS A 493 5.35 -12.87 -6.06
CA HIS A 493 5.26 -13.20 -4.64
C HIS A 493 6.06 -12.20 -3.77
N GLU A 494 7.24 -11.78 -4.20
CA GLU A 494 8.12 -10.89 -3.45
C GLU A 494 7.74 -9.41 -3.58
N GLU A 495 7.45 -8.94 -4.80
CA GLU A 495 7.25 -7.52 -5.12
C GLU A 495 5.80 -7.05 -4.92
N LEU A 496 4.81 -7.90 -5.28
CA LEU A 496 3.39 -7.55 -5.21
C LEU A 496 2.75 -8.04 -3.91
N ILE A 497 3.00 -9.29 -3.53
CA ILE A 497 2.34 -9.90 -2.37
C ILE A 497 3.10 -9.59 -1.08
N GLY A 498 4.43 -9.67 -1.11
CA GLY A 498 5.29 -9.61 0.06
C GLY A 498 5.44 -10.98 0.72
N LYS A 499 6.38 -11.78 0.22
CA LYS A 499 6.62 -13.15 0.71
C LYS A 499 7.13 -13.16 2.16
N LEU A 500 6.46 -13.91 3.04
CA LEU A 500 6.96 -14.25 4.37
C LEU A 500 7.94 -15.45 4.30
N PRO A 501 8.82 -15.62 5.31
CA PRO A 501 9.58 -16.86 5.48
C PRO A 501 8.67 -18.09 5.53
N GLU A 502 9.20 -19.27 5.25
CA GLU A 502 8.43 -20.51 5.37
C GLU A 502 7.81 -20.68 6.78
N PRO A 503 6.62 -21.29 6.90
CA PRO A 503 5.96 -21.53 8.19
C PRO A 503 6.91 -22.12 9.24
N THR A 504 6.94 -21.55 10.44
CA THR A 504 7.94 -21.89 11.47
C THR A 504 7.40 -22.80 12.56
N MET A 505 6.07 -22.93 12.69
CA MET A 505 5.43 -23.77 13.70
C MET A 505 5.16 -25.18 13.18
N PRO A 506 5.20 -26.22 14.04
CA PRO A 506 4.68 -27.54 13.69
C PRO A 506 3.15 -27.47 13.48
N LEU A 507 2.58 -28.39 12.69
CA LEU A 507 1.16 -28.33 12.28
C LEU A 507 0.16 -28.27 13.45
N ASN A 508 0.44 -28.97 14.55
CA ASN A 508 -0.38 -29.04 15.77
C ASN A 508 -1.90 -29.08 15.52
N PRO A 509 -2.41 -30.09 14.78
CA PRO A 509 -3.80 -30.10 14.37
C PRO A 509 -4.71 -30.32 15.57
N ARG A 510 -5.66 -29.39 15.75
CA ARG A 510 -6.72 -29.46 16.74
C ARG A 510 -8.07 -29.48 16.04
N THR A 511 -8.95 -30.41 16.43
CA THR A 511 -10.28 -30.53 15.82
C THR A 511 -11.39 -30.69 16.84
N ARG A 512 -12.61 -30.33 16.43
CA ARG A 512 -13.85 -30.70 17.11
C ARG A 512 -14.96 -30.95 16.10
N LYS A 513 -15.76 -31.98 16.32
CA LYS A 513 -16.97 -32.23 15.50
C LYS A 513 -17.98 -31.11 15.71
N VAL A 514 -18.50 -30.58 14.60
CA VAL A 514 -19.50 -29.49 14.58
C VAL A 514 -20.75 -29.83 13.77
N LEU A 515 -20.68 -30.84 12.89
CA LEU A 515 -21.81 -31.31 12.08
C LEU A 515 -21.82 -32.84 12.05
N GLU A 516 -23.01 -33.42 12.14
CA GLU A 516 -23.23 -34.87 12.05
C GLU A 516 -24.49 -35.10 11.23
N GLU A 517 -24.30 -35.38 9.95
CA GLU A 517 -25.37 -35.56 8.97
C GLU A 517 -25.30 -36.97 8.38
N LYS A 518 -26.37 -37.41 7.71
CA LYS A 518 -26.44 -38.76 7.14
C LYS A 518 -25.32 -39.04 6.12
N GLU A 519 -24.98 -38.04 5.31
CA GLU A 519 -24.05 -38.18 4.17
C GLU A 519 -22.63 -37.66 4.47
N TYR A 520 -22.45 -36.86 5.52
CA TYR A 520 -21.16 -36.28 5.88
C TYR A 520 -21.05 -35.92 7.36
N THR A 521 -19.81 -35.85 7.84
CA THR A 521 -19.45 -35.33 9.17
C THR A 521 -18.56 -34.12 9.01
N GLY A 522 -18.81 -33.06 9.78
CA GLY A 522 -18.05 -31.81 9.73
C GLY A 522 -17.23 -31.56 10.98
N TYR A 523 -15.99 -31.10 10.79
CA TYR A 523 -15.04 -30.80 11.86
C TYR A 523 -14.45 -29.42 11.70
N GLU A 524 -14.47 -28.61 12.74
CA GLU A 524 -13.60 -27.43 12.80
C GLU A 524 -12.15 -27.87 13.00
N VAL A 525 -11.24 -27.15 12.35
CA VAL A 525 -9.81 -27.45 12.33
C VAL A 525 -9.03 -26.18 12.66
N VAL A 526 -8.00 -26.30 13.51
CA VAL A 526 -7.01 -25.26 13.77
C VAL A 526 -5.60 -25.84 13.64
N LEU A 527 -4.76 -25.17 12.82
CA LEU A 527 -3.36 -25.50 12.57
C LEU A 527 -2.47 -24.30 12.92
N ASP A 528 -1.30 -24.53 13.52
CA ASP A 528 -0.34 -23.45 13.77
C ASP A 528 0.49 -23.15 12.52
N VAL A 529 0.76 -21.86 12.25
CA VAL A 529 1.53 -21.39 11.08
C VAL A 529 2.79 -20.64 11.52
N TYR A 530 2.59 -19.58 12.30
CA TYR A 530 3.63 -18.79 12.98
C TYR A 530 3.19 -18.57 14.43
N PRO A 531 4.06 -18.06 15.32
CA PRO A 531 3.59 -17.53 16.60
C PRO A 531 2.42 -16.55 16.38
N ASP A 532 1.32 -16.73 17.11
CA ASP A 532 0.05 -16.00 16.98
C ASP A 532 -0.74 -16.19 15.67
N VAL A 533 -0.20 -16.88 14.65
CA VAL A 533 -0.90 -17.06 13.36
C VAL A 533 -1.32 -18.51 13.18
N VAL A 534 -2.62 -18.71 12.96
CA VAL A 534 -3.22 -20.04 12.73
C VAL A 534 -3.90 -20.11 11.38
N ALA A 535 -4.02 -21.31 10.81
CA ALA A 535 -4.94 -21.61 9.72
C ALA A 535 -6.17 -22.33 10.31
N THR A 536 -7.37 -21.89 9.95
CA THR A 536 -8.61 -22.49 10.48
C THR A 536 -9.63 -22.71 9.37
N GLY A 537 -10.55 -23.64 9.59
CA GLY A 537 -11.61 -23.94 8.64
C GLY A 537 -12.47 -25.12 9.07
N ILE A 538 -13.36 -25.55 8.18
CA ILE A 538 -14.23 -26.71 8.39
C ILE A 538 -13.92 -27.79 7.35
N LEU A 539 -13.57 -28.99 7.83
CA LEU A 539 -13.38 -30.19 7.02
C LEU A 539 -14.69 -31.00 7.00
N LEU A 540 -15.19 -31.33 5.80
CA LEU A 540 -16.30 -32.27 5.62
C LEU A 540 -15.77 -33.60 5.10
N LEU A 541 -16.11 -34.68 5.80
CA LEU A 541 -15.81 -36.05 5.43
C LEU A 541 -17.09 -36.80 5.04
N PRO A 542 -17.17 -37.40 3.84
CA PRO A 542 -18.29 -38.27 3.48
C PRO A 542 -18.42 -39.46 4.45
N THR A 543 -19.65 -39.82 4.84
CA THR A 543 -19.89 -40.96 5.76
C THR A 543 -19.68 -42.33 5.11
N ASP A 544 -19.60 -42.40 3.78
CA ASP A 544 -19.36 -43.62 3.01
C ASP A 544 -17.87 -43.90 2.74
N LEU A 545 -16.95 -43.19 3.40
CA LEU A 545 -15.50 -43.40 3.27
C LEU A 545 -15.09 -44.81 3.74
N LYS A 546 -14.49 -45.59 2.85
CA LYS A 546 -14.01 -46.94 3.17
C LYS A 546 -12.58 -46.90 3.75
N PRO A 547 -12.20 -47.88 4.60
CA PRO A 547 -10.82 -48.00 5.05
C PRO A 547 -9.83 -48.07 3.88
N GLY A 548 -8.81 -47.21 3.90
CA GLY A 548 -7.80 -47.12 2.83
C GLY A 548 -8.25 -46.40 1.54
N GLU A 549 -9.52 -46.01 1.43
CA GLU A 549 -10.01 -45.22 0.29
C GLU A 549 -9.48 -43.79 0.37
N LYS A 550 -8.85 -43.32 -0.72
CA LYS A 550 -8.39 -41.94 -0.89
C LYS A 550 -9.27 -41.19 -1.88
N ARG A 551 -9.72 -40.00 -1.50
CA ARG A 551 -10.58 -39.15 -2.32
C ARG A 551 -9.91 -37.80 -2.61
N PRO A 552 -10.20 -37.19 -3.77
CA PRO A 552 -9.78 -35.81 -4.05
C PRO A 552 -10.39 -34.83 -3.04
N VAL A 553 -9.68 -33.72 -2.82
CA VAL A 553 -10.14 -32.63 -1.96
C VAL A 553 -10.54 -31.43 -2.81
N VAL A 554 -11.65 -30.77 -2.46
CA VAL A 554 -11.98 -29.43 -2.99
C VAL A 554 -11.98 -28.42 -1.85
N VAL A 555 -11.07 -27.46 -1.93
CA VAL A 555 -11.04 -26.31 -1.02
C VAL A 555 -12.08 -25.29 -1.47
N CYS A 556 -13.03 -24.99 -0.59
CA CYS A 556 -14.24 -24.21 -0.86
C CYS A 556 -14.18 -22.85 -0.15
N GLN A 557 -13.80 -21.80 -0.85
CA GLN A 557 -13.52 -20.50 -0.23
C GLN A 557 -14.71 -19.52 -0.31
N HIS A 558 -15.11 -19.00 0.85
CA HIS A 558 -16.09 -17.91 0.98
C HIS A 558 -15.50 -16.53 0.63
N GLY A 559 -16.37 -15.57 0.36
CA GLY A 559 -16.07 -14.16 0.09
C GLY A 559 -16.03 -13.24 1.32
N LEU A 560 -16.08 -11.93 1.06
CA LEU A 560 -15.95 -10.85 2.04
C LEU A 560 -17.04 -10.94 3.12
N GLU A 561 -16.67 -10.73 4.39
CA GLU A 561 -17.50 -10.86 5.60
C GLU A 561 -18.13 -12.25 5.84
N GLY A 562 -17.84 -13.22 4.98
CA GLY A 562 -18.31 -14.60 5.12
C GLY A 562 -17.50 -15.44 6.12
N VAL A 563 -18.02 -16.62 6.39
CA VAL A 563 -17.40 -17.69 7.19
C VAL A 563 -17.51 -19.05 6.47
N PRO A 564 -16.70 -20.07 6.83
CA PRO A 564 -16.79 -21.42 6.26
C PRO A 564 -18.21 -21.97 6.16
N MET A 565 -19.03 -21.75 7.21
CA MET A 565 -20.41 -22.22 7.26
C MET A 565 -21.32 -21.65 6.17
N ASP A 566 -21.00 -20.50 5.57
CA ASP A 566 -21.79 -19.94 4.46
C ASP A 566 -21.71 -20.82 3.20
N THR A 567 -20.59 -21.55 3.03
CA THR A 567 -20.39 -22.48 1.92
C THR A 567 -21.07 -23.84 2.13
N ILE A 568 -21.53 -24.10 3.37
CA ILE A 568 -22.01 -25.40 3.87
C ILE A 568 -23.52 -25.36 4.13
N SER A 569 -24.01 -24.30 4.77
CA SER A 569 -25.39 -24.20 5.27
C SER A 569 -26.40 -24.16 4.13
N GLY A 570 -27.52 -24.87 4.30
CA GLY A 570 -28.68 -24.85 3.38
C GLY A 570 -29.70 -23.75 3.72
N PRO A 571 -30.82 -23.65 2.99
CA PRO A 571 -31.91 -22.75 3.33
C PRO A 571 -32.41 -23.00 4.77
N PRO A 572 -32.73 -21.94 5.55
CA PRO A 572 -32.84 -20.54 5.15
C PRO A 572 -31.58 -19.68 5.42
N ALA A 573 -30.38 -20.27 5.54
CA ALA A 573 -29.18 -19.51 5.88
C ALA A 573 -28.87 -18.41 4.85
N ASP A 574 -28.48 -17.22 5.33
CA ASP A 574 -28.26 -16.04 4.48
C ASP A 574 -27.21 -16.26 3.39
N GLY A 575 -26.15 -17.04 3.67
CA GLY A 575 -25.11 -17.37 2.71
C GLY A 575 -25.57 -18.26 1.55
N TYR A 576 -26.68 -19.01 1.71
CA TYR A 576 -27.13 -19.99 0.73
C TYR A 576 -27.40 -19.38 -0.65
N LYS A 577 -27.94 -18.15 -0.71
CA LYS A 577 -28.23 -17.47 -2.00
C LYS A 577 -26.98 -17.23 -2.86
N TYR A 578 -25.80 -17.18 -2.24
CA TYR A 578 -24.53 -16.99 -2.94
C TYR A 578 -23.82 -18.30 -3.20
N TYR A 579 -23.83 -19.22 -2.23
CA TYR A 579 -22.97 -20.40 -2.27
C TYR A 579 -23.72 -21.70 -2.61
N LYS A 580 -25.04 -21.73 -2.46
CA LYS A 580 -25.89 -22.90 -2.70
C LYS A 580 -25.38 -24.18 -2.02
N SER A 581 -24.78 -24.03 -0.83
CA SER A 581 -24.14 -25.13 -0.10
C SER A 581 -23.10 -25.92 -0.91
N PHE A 582 -22.38 -25.27 -1.84
CA PHE A 582 -21.53 -26.00 -2.80
C PHE A 582 -20.48 -26.91 -2.14
N ALA A 583 -20.01 -26.61 -0.93
CA ALA A 583 -19.09 -27.48 -0.20
C ALA A 583 -19.76 -28.81 0.21
N VAL A 584 -21.04 -28.78 0.59
CA VAL A 584 -21.85 -29.97 0.90
C VAL A 584 -22.19 -30.72 -0.38
N GLU A 585 -22.58 -30.01 -1.44
CA GLU A 585 -22.92 -30.63 -2.71
C GLU A 585 -21.74 -31.38 -3.33
N LEU A 586 -20.53 -30.83 -3.24
CA LEU A 586 -19.30 -31.53 -3.61
C LEU A 586 -19.02 -32.72 -2.68
N CYS A 587 -19.26 -32.57 -1.37
CA CYS A 587 -19.08 -33.67 -0.42
C CYS A 587 -19.99 -34.88 -0.74
N LYS A 588 -21.27 -34.63 -1.06
CA LYS A 588 -22.22 -35.65 -1.50
C LYS A 588 -21.83 -36.34 -2.81
N ARG A 589 -21.12 -35.64 -3.70
CA ARG A 589 -20.52 -36.21 -4.94
C ARG A 589 -19.27 -37.05 -4.66
N GLY A 590 -18.93 -37.24 -3.39
CA GLY A 590 -17.82 -38.07 -2.93
C GLY A 590 -16.50 -37.33 -2.80
N PHE A 591 -16.44 -36.00 -2.95
CA PHE A 591 -15.22 -35.26 -2.64
C PHE A 591 -15.05 -35.11 -1.12
N ILE A 592 -13.81 -35.00 -0.64
CA ILE A 592 -13.56 -34.39 0.67
C ILE A 592 -13.58 -32.88 0.45
N THR A 593 -14.23 -32.11 1.32
CA THR A 593 -14.24 -30.65 1.18
C THR A 593 -13.64 -29.98 2.40
N TYR A 594 -12.91 -28.90 2.17
CA TYR A 594 -12.35 -28.07 3.23
C TYR A 594 -12.69 -26.61 2.96
N ALA A 595 -13.40 -25.97 3.87
CA ALA A 595 -13.77 -24.56 3.79
C ALA A 595 -12.88 -23.74 4.74
N PRO A 596 -11.83 -23.05 4.24
CA PRO A 596 -10.95 -22.23 5.08
C PRO A 596 -11.65 -20.96 5.54
N GLN A 597 -11.24 -20.45 6.70
CA GLN A 597 -11.47 -19.06 7.08
C GLN A 597 -10.27 -18.23 6.61
N ASN A 598 -10.54 -17.21 5.79
CA ASN A 598 -9.57 -16.14 5.49
C ASN A 598 -9.88 -14.89 6.34
N PRO A 599 -8.91 -13.98 6.58
CA PRO A 599 -9.12 -12.79 7.41
C PRO A 599 -9.91 -11.72 6.64
N TYR A 600 -11.20 -11.99 6.39
CA TYR A 600 -12.12 -11.16 5.60
C TYR A 600 -13.34 -10.67 6.41
N ARG A 601 -13.32 -10.81 7.73
CA ARG A 601 -14.48 -10.57 8.58
C ARG A 601 -14.22 -9.51 9.64
N GLY A 602 -15.25 -8.78 10.03
CA GLY A 602 -15.15 -7.79 11.10
C GLY A 602 -14.81 -6.38 10.61
N LYS A 603 -15.09 -6.06 9.34
CA LYS A 603 -14.94 -4.72 8.75
C LYS A 603 -13.51 -4.19 8.98
N ASP A 604 -13.37 -3.06 9.66
CA ASP A 604 -12.06 -2.43 9.86
C ASP A 604 -11.11 -3.26 10.74
N LEU A 605 -11.63 -4.22 11.52
CA LEU A 605 -10.79 -5.15 12.28
C LEU A 605 -9.81 -5.90 11.38
N PHE A 606 -10.28 -6.46 10.25
CA PHE A 606 -9.36 -7.13 9.32
C PHE A 606 -8.70 -6.15 8.34
N ARG A 607 -9.40 -5.09 7.90
CA ARG A 607 -8.82 -4.13 6.94
C ARG A 607 -7.62 -3.40 7.51
N THR A 608 -7.57 -3.17 8.83
CA THR A 608 -6.39 -2.59 9.47
C THR A 608 -5.18 -3.52 9.49
N LEU A 609 -5.34 -4.83 9.27
CA LEU A 609 -4.19 -5.72 9.04
C LEU A 609 -3.44 -5.27 7.78
N GLN A 610 -4.15 -5.04 6.67
CA GLN A 610 -3.53 -4.50 5.44
C GLN A 610 -2.79 -3.17 5.70
N ARG A 611 -3.38 -2.27 6.53
CA ARG A 611 -2.75 -0.99 6.92
C ARG A 611 -1.41 -1.20 7.65
N LYS A 612 -1.32 -2.22 8.50
CA LYS A 612 -0.10 -2.58 9.25
C LYS A 612 0.93 -3.30 8.37
N SER A 613 0.45 -4.10 7.42
CA SER A 613 1.27 -4.91 6.53
C SER A 613 1.93 -4.10 5.42
N ASN A 614 1.20 -3.15 4.82
CA ASN A 614 1.70 -2.36 3.69
C ASN A 614 3.05 -1.67 3.98
N PRO A 615 3.29 -1.00 5.13
CA PRO A 615 4.59 -0.42 5.44
C PRO A 615 5.73 -1.44 5.59
N LEU A 616 5.42 -2.72 5.80
CA LEU A 616 6.39 -3.82 5.80
C LEU A 616 6.62 -4.42 4.40
N GLY A 617 5.90 -3.92 3.38
CA GLY A 617 5.92 -4.43 2.01
C GLY A 617 5.18 -5.75 1.91
N ARG A 618 4.04 -5.86 2.58
CA ARG A 618 3.22 -7.07 2.72
C ARG A 618 1.75 -6.75 2.48
N SER A 619 1.01 -7.75 2.02
CA SER A 619 -0.43 -7.72 1.83
C SER A 619 -1.13 -8.75 2.73
N LEU A 620 -2.46 -8.77 2.77
CA LEU A 620 -3.22 -9.85 3.41
C LEU A 620 -2.81 -11.24 2.87
N PHE A 621 -2.44 -11.33 1.59
CA PHE A 621 -2.01 -12.58 0.97
C PHE A 621 -0.63 -13.06 1.43
N SER A 622 0.18 -12.19 2.04
CA SER A 622 1.41 -12.60 2.74
C SER A 622 1.15 -13.62 3.84
N TYR A 623 -0.03 -13.56 4.47
CA TYR A 623 -0.43 -14.47 5.56
C TYR A 623 -1.30 -15.63 5.06
N ILE A 624 -2.21 -15.35 4.12
CA ILE A 624 -3.13 -16.34 3.56
C ILE A 624 -2.38 -17.46 2.82
N ILE A 625 -1.34 -17.14 2.04
CA ILE A 625 -0.58 -18.16 1.29
C ILE A 625 0.07 -19.19 2.24
N PRO A 626 0.82 -18.79 3.29
CA PRO A 626 1.30 -19.71 4.32
C PRO A 626 0.20 -20.52 5.03
N GLN A 627 -0.95 -19.91 5.35
CA GLN A 627 -2.09 -20.62 5.95
C GLN A 627 -2.58 -21.77 5.05
N HIS A 628 -2.69 -21.51 3.74
CA HIS A 628 -3.03 -22.53 2.77
C HIS A 628 -1.93 -23.58 2.59
N GLN A 629 -0.65 -23.19 2.60
CA GLN A 629 0.47 -24.15 2.55
C GLN A 629 0.42 -25.14 3.73
N VAL A 630 0.21 -24.64 4.95
CA VAL A 630 0.07 -25.46 6.16
C VAL A 630 -1.16 -26.36 6.09
N THR A 631 -2.27 -25.82 5.58
CA THR A 631 -3.51 -26.57 5.37
C THR A 631 -3.31 -27.74 4.40
N LEU A 632 -2.68 -27.51 3.25
CA LEU A 632 -2.40 -28.56 2.26
C LEU A 632 -1.42 -29.61 2.80
N ASN A 633 -0.42 -29.18 3.57
CA ASN A 633 0.52 -30.08 4.22
C ASN A 633 -0.20 -31.01 5.20
N TRP A 634 -1.12 -30.49 6.01
CA TRP A 634 -1.92 -31.28 6.93
C TRP A 634 -2.93 -32.19 6.21
N LEU A 635 -3.69 -31.68 5.24
CA LEU A 635 -4.64 -32.48 4.47
C LEU A 635 -3.95 -33.69 3.83
N ALA A 636 -2.74 -33.51 3.29
CA ALA A 636 -1.96 -34.58 2.70
C ALA A 636 -1.50 -35.67 3.68
N THR A 637 -1.60 -35.46 5.01
CA THR A 637 -1.31 -36.50 6.01
C THR A 637 -2.54 -37.35 6.35
N LEU A 638 -3.75 -36.89 6.00
CA LEU A 638 -4.97 -37.62 6.31
C LEU A 638 -5.06 -38.90 5.48
N PRO A 639 -5.41 -40.04 6.10
CA PRO A 639 -5.38 -41.35 5.43
C PRO A 639 -6.33 -41.45 4.24
N ASN A 640 -7.42 -40.67 4.26
CA ASN A 640 -8.46 -40.67 3.23
C ASN A 640 -8.27 -39.60 2.15
N VAL A 641 -7.20 -38.79 2.23
CA VAL A 641 -6.94 -37.73 1.25
C VAL A 641 -5.99 -38.21 0.17
N ASP A 642 -6.36 -37.92 -1.07
CA ASP A 642 -5.43 -38.00 -2.20
C ASP A 642 -4.62 -36.70 -2.29
N ARG A 643 -3.35 -36.77 -1.86
CA ARG A 643 -2.44 -35.62 -1.76
C ARG A 643 -2.12 -34.95 -3.09
N ASP A 644 -2.33 -35.62 -4.22
CA ASP A 644 -2.01 -35.10 -5.56
C ASP A 644 -3.25 -34.53 -6.27
N ARG A 645 -4.45 -34.68 -5.67
CA ARG A 645 -5.73 -34.26 -6.23
C ARG A 645 -6.47 -33.30 -5.30
N MET A 646 -5.88 -32.12 -5.08
CA MET A 646 -6.47 -31.04 -4.30
C MET A 646 -6.81 -29.85 -5.20
N ALA A 647 -8.09 -29.48 -5.30
CA ALA A 647 -8.59 -28.38 -6.10
C ALA A 647 -8.92 -27.15 -5.24
N PHE A 648 -8.91 -25.97 -5.85
CA PHE A 648 -9.42 -24.73 -5.24
C PHE A 648 -10.66 -24.24 -5.99
N TYR A 649 -11.70 -23.86 -5.26
CA TYR A 649 -12.91 -23.23 -5.80
C TYR A 649 -13.41 -22.14 -4.85
N GLY A 650 -13.51 -20.89 -5.33
CA GLY A 650 -14.01 -19.77 -4.52
C GLY A 650 -14.80 -18.74 -5.32
N LEU A 651 -15.68 -18.04 -4.61
CA LEU A 651 -16.54 -16.96 -5.13
C LEU A 651 -16.17 -15.61 -4.51
N SER A 652 -16.18 -14.53 -5.30
CA SER A 652 -15.95 -13.15 -4.83
C SER A 652 -14.54 -12.99 -4.23
N TYR A 653 -14.37 -12.53 -2.98
CA TYR A 653 -13.04 -12.58 -2.32
C TYR A 653 -12.46 -14.01 -2.27
N GLY A 654 -13.30 -15.05 -2.35
CA GLY A 654 -12.84 -16.42 -2.58
C GLY A 654 -12.27 -16.64 -3.98
N GLY A 655 -12.84 -16.01 -5.01
CA GLY A 655 -12.25 -15.90 -6.34
C GLY A 655 -10.95 -15.08 -6.32
N LYS A 656 -10.89 -13.99 -5.54
CA LYS A 656 -9.65 -13.22 -5.29
C LYS A 656 -8.55 -14.13 -4.74
N THR A 657 -8.91 -15.02 -3.81
CA THR A 657 -8.03 -16.08 -3.28
C THR A 657 -7.63 -17.10 -4.35
N ALA A 658 -8.57 -17.54 -5.20
CA ALA A 658 -8.33 -18.48 -6.30
C ALA A 658 -7.30 -17.94 -7.32
N MET A 659 -7.19 -16.61 -7.44
CA MET A 659 -6.21 -15.93 -8.29
C MET A 659 -4.85 -15.71 -7.65
N ARG A 660 -4.72 -15.79 -6.32
CA ARG A 660 -3.48 -15.42 -5.61
C ARG A 660 -2.82 -16.57 -4.88
N VAL A 661 -3.59 -17.53 -4.35
CA VAL A 661 -3.04 -18.64 -3.57
C VAL A 661 -2.59 -19.80 -4.47
N PRO A 662 -3.45 -20.43 -5.30
CA PRO A 662 -3.03 -21.56 -6.13
C PRO A 662 -1.84 -21.27 -7.07
N PRO A 663 -1.73 -20.08 -7.69
CA PRO A 663 -0.57 -19.74 -8.49
C PRO A 663 0.74 -19.71 -7.70
N MET A 664 0.72 -19.26 -6.44
CA MET A 664 1.93 -19.14 -5.61
C MET A 664 2.35 -20.45 -4.97
N LEU A 665 1.40 -21.32 -4.66
CA LEU A 665 1.64 -22.67 -4.18
C LEU A 665 1.81 -23.62 -5.37
N SER A 666 2.91 -23.49 -6.10
CA SER A 666 3.27 -24.41 -7.18
C SER A 666 3.84 -25.72 -6.59
N PRO A 667 3.61 -26.90 -7.21
CA PRO A 667 4.34 -28.11 -6.86
C PRO A 667 5.84 -27.89 -7.16
N GLY A 668 6.58 -27.36 -6.18
CA GLY A 668 7.97 -26.99 -6.34
C GLY A 668 8.89 -28.19 -6.17
N ARG A 669 9.80 -28.39 -7.14
CA ARG A 669 11.10 -29.01 -6.87
C ARG A 669 11.83 -28.10 -5.89
N VAL A 670 11.98 -28.52 -4.64
CA VAL A 670 12.80 -27.77 -3.69
C VAL A 670 14.25 -27.82 -4.17
N SER A 671 14.76 -26.69 -4.69
CA SER A 671 16.20 -26.47 -4.82
C SER A 671 16.75 -26.23 -3.42
N VAL A 672 17.24 -27.28 -2.78
CA VAL A 672 18.09 -27.13 -1.59
C VAL A 672 19.46 -26.66 -2.09
N GLY A 673 19.67 -25.35 -2.19
CA GLY A 673 20.99 -24.78 -2.46
C GLY A 673 21.90 -24.89 -1.23
N PRO A 674 23.21 -25.14 -1.37
CA PRO A 674 24.11 -25.21 -0.25
C PRO A 674 24.33 -23.82 0.36
N LYS A 675 24.19 -23.71 1.68
CA LYS A 675 24.63 -22.54 2.45
C LYS A 675 26.16 -22.50 2.47
N GLY A 676 26.73 -21.35 2.12
CA GLY A 676 28.07 -20.94 2.54
C GLY A 676 29.07 -20.69 1.40
N GLN A 677 29.22 -19.42 1.00
CA GLN A 677 30.51 -18.94 0.52
C GLN A 677 31.42 -18.76 1.74
N GLN A 678 32.33 -19.70 1.98
CA GLN A 678 33.58 -19.43 2.69
C GLN A 678 34.67 -19.18 1.63
N GLY A 679 35.61 -18.28 1.97
CA GLY A 679 36.62 -17.72 1.07
C GLY A 679 37.62 -18.73 0.49
N PRO A 680 38.51 -18.27 -0.40
CA PRO A 680 39.39 -19.15 -1.14
C PRO A 680 40.56 -19.56 -0.26
N ASN A 681 40.66 -20.85 0.09
CA ASN A 681 41.92 -21.59 0.14
C ASN A 681 41.71 -23.06 0.52
N GLU A 682 42.61 -23.88 -0.04
CA GLU A 682 42.93 -25.27 0.29
C GLU A 682 42.33 -26.40 -0.57
N ALA A 683 43.20 -27.36 -0.82
CA ALA A 683 43.23 -28.27 -1.96
C ALA A 683 42.72 -29.68 -1.62
N ALA A 684 42.26 -30.35 -2.67
CA ALA A 684 42.18 -31.80 -2.91
C ALA A 684 42.07 -32.77 -1.71
N SER A 685 40.92 -33.43 -1.56
CA SER A 685 40.87 -34.88 -1.31
C SER A 685 39.55 -35.51 -1.79
N SER A 686 39.66 -36.74 -2.28
CA SER A 686 38.62 -37.56 -2.91
C SER A 686 37.80 -38.37 -1.91
N SER A 687 36.47 -38.35 -2.01
CA SER A 687 35.58 -39.43 -1.56
C SER A 687 34.28 -39.45 -2.37
N PRO A 688 33.80 -40.63 -2.81
CA PRO A 688 32.56 -40.76 -3.57
C PRO A 688 31.35 -40.96 -2.64
N LEU A 689 30.16 -40.70 -3.18
CA LEU A 689 28.81 -40.89 -2.60
C LEU A 689 28.28 -39.72 -1.76
N ASN A 690 27.90 -38.64 -2.44
CA ASN A 690 26.76 -37.83 -1.98
C ASN A 690 25.47 -38.43 -2.59
N PRO A 691 24.47 -38.83 -1.78
CA PRO A 691 23.16 -39.16 -2.33
C PRO A 691 22.55 -37.90 -2.96
N GLN A 692 22.04 -38.05 -4.18
CA GLN A 692 21.21 -37.04 -4.84
C GLN A 692 20.13 -36.52 -3.87
N PRO A 693 19.87 -35.20 -3.81
CA PRO A 693 18.80 -34.68 -2.96
C PRO A 693 17.46 -35.26 -3.41
N SER A 694 16.80 -36.00 -2.52
CA SER A 694 15.44 -36.50 -2.72
C SER A 694 14.48 -35.32 -2.78
N THR A 695 13.89 -35.08 -3.94
CA THR A 695 12.86 -34.06 -4.14
C THR A 695 11.57 -34.48 -3.43
N LEU A 696 11.30 -33.96 -2.24
CA LEU A 696 9.96 -34.06 -1.66
C LEU A 696 9.04 -33.09 -2.42
N ASN A 697 8.14 -33.63 -3.24
CA ASN A 697 7.06 -32.85 -3.84
C ASN A 697 6.12 -32.38 -2.71
N LEU A 698 6.13 -31.08 -2.43
CA LEU A 698 5.20 -30.48 -1.49
C LEU A 698 3.76 -30.57 -2.05
N PRO A 699 2.76 -30.90 -1.22
CA PRO A 699 1.36 -30.87 -1.63
C PRO A 699 0.97 -29.46 -2.12
N SER A 700 0.17 -29.41 -3.18
CA SER A 700 -0.17 -28.18 -3.90
C SER A 700 -1.57 -28.30 -4.54
N TYR A 701 -2.14 -27.17 -4.94
CA TYR A 701 -3.36 -27.14 -5.74
C TYR A 701 -3.10 -27.63 -7.16
N CYS A 702 -3.81 -28.67 -7.58
CA CYS A 702 -3.71 -29.24 -8.92
C CYS A 702 -4.57 -28.49 -9.96
N LEU A 703 -5.56 -27.69 -9.54
CA LEU A 703 -6.37 -26.80 -10.37
C LEU A 703 -6.97 -25.66 -9.54
N SER A 704 -7.46 -24.61 -10.22
CA SER A 704 -8.14 -23.46 -9.58
C SER A 704 -9.37 -23.03 -10.38
N ILE A 705 -10.46 -22.70 -9.67
CA ILE A 705 -11.70 -22.16 -10.21
C ILE A 705 -11.98 -20.82 -9.54
N CYS A 706 -12.05 -19.76 -10.35
CA CYS A 706 -12.40 -18.41 -9.90
C CYS A 706 -13.83 -18.07 -10.33
N SER A 707 -14.74 -17.94 -9.36
CA SER A 707 -16.12 -17.52 -9.61
C SER A 707 -16.33 -16.06 -9.20
N ALA A 708 -17.07 -15.31 -10.02
CA ALA A 708 -17.50 -13.92 -9.81
C ALA A 708 -16.43 -12.82 -9.75
N ASP A 709 -15.20 -13.12 -9.34
CA ASP A 709 -14.16 -12.11 -9.13
C ASP A 709 -13.38 -11.75 -10.40
N TYR A 710 -13.32 -12.67 -11.37
CA TYR A 710 -12.43 -12.58 -12.53
C TYR A 710 -12.81 -11.46 -13.51
N ASN A 711 -11.95 -10.47 -13.74
CA ASN A 711 -12.14 -9.38 -14.71
C ASN A 711 -10.81 -8.64 -14.99
N GLU A 712 -10.85 -7.54 -15.74
CA GLU A 712 -9.75 -6.56 -15.80
C GLU A 712 -9.61 -5.89 -14.41
N TRP A 713 -8.94 -6.60 -13.50
CA TRP A 713 -8.84 -6.25 -12.08
C TRP A 713 -8.11 -4.93 -11.85
N VAL A 714 -7.10 -4.63 -12.65
CA VAL A 714 -6.33 -3.39 -12.53
C VAL A 714 -7.21 -2.18 -12.88
N ALA A 715 -8.00 -2.28 -13.96
CA ALA A 715 -8.97 -1.24 -14.31
C ALA A 715 -10.08 -1.12 -13.25
N LYS A 716 -10.57 -2.27 -12.77
CA LYS A 716 -11.56 -2.32 -11.70
C LYS A 716 -11.08 -1.64 -10.41
N ASN A 717 -9.81 -1.75 -10.03
CA ASN A 717 -9.33 -1.05 -8.85
C ASN A 717 -9.02 0.42 -9.12
N ALA A 718 -8.45 0.78 -10.28
CA ALA A 718 -7.83 2.09 -10.46
C ALA A 718 -8.62 3.08 -11.33
N SER A 719 -9.65 2.65 -12.06
CA SER A 719 -10.37 3.54 -12.99
C SER A 719 -11.29 4.51 -12.25
N THR A 720 -11.18 5.80 -12.56
CA THR A 720 -12.12 6.82 -12.09
C THR A 720 -13.28 7.07 -13.05
N ASN A 721 -13.35 6.30 -14.14
CA ASN A 721 -14.33 6.49 -15.22
C ASN A 721 -15.31 5.31 -15.34
N ASP A 722 -15.14 4.26 -14.55
CA ASP A 722 -15.98 3.06 -14.61
C ASP A 722 -16.80 2.89 -13.33
N PRO A 723 -18.14 2.69 -13.43
CA PRO A 723 -19.01 2.58 -12.27
C PRO A 723 -18.75 1.30 -11.44
N TYR A 724 -18.10 0.29 -12.01
CA TYR A 724 -17.73 -0.93 -11.28
C TYR A 724 -16.45 -0.80 -10.46
N SER A 725 -15.81 0.38 -10.47
CA SER A 725 -14.51 0.54 -9.83
C SER A 725 -14.56 0.67 -8.31
N TYR A 726 -13.59 0.04 -7.64
CA TYR A 726 -13.39 0.12 -6.19
C TYR A 726 -12.89 1.49 -5.70
N VAL A 727 -12.46 2.40 -6.59
CA VAL A 727 -12.15 3.79 -6.17
C VAL A 727 -13.35 4.46 -5.50
N PHE A 728 -14.57 4.03 -5.83
CA PHE A 728 -15.81 4.60 -5.31
C PHE A 728 -16.47 3.81 -4.16
N THR A 729 -15.78 2.81 -3.60
CA THR A 729 -16.37 1.88 -2.61
C THR A 729 -15.60 1.92 -1.28
N PRO A 730 -16.14 1.38 -0.18
CA PRO A 730 -15.48 1.45 1.14
C PRO A 730 -14.29 0.50 1.34
N GLU A 731 -14.04 -0.46 0.43
CA GLU A 731 -13.00 -1.49 0.56
C GLU A 731 -11.59 -0.93 0.34
N TYR A 732 -11.10 -0.12 1.27
CA TYR A 732 -9.78 0.51 1.19
C TYR A 732 -8.60 -0.48 1.28
N GLU A 733 -8.85 -1.73 1.68
CA GLU A 733 -7.87 -2.81 1.71
C GLU A 733 -7.66 -3.49 0.36
N ILE A 734 -8.53 -3.23 -0.62
CA ILE A 734 -8.55 -3.97 -1.89
C ILE A 734 -7.32 -3.67 -2.76
N PHE A 735 -6.78 -2.45 -2.64
CA PHE A 735 -5.73 -1.90 -3.49
C PHE A 735 -4.38 -2.56 -3.23
N GLU A 736 -3.69 -2.98 -4.30
CA GLU A 736 -2.42 -3.70 -4.28
C GLU A 736 -1.31 -2.87 -4.91
N TRP A 737 -0.17 -2.72 -4.22
CA TRP A 737 0.89 -1.83 -4.67
C TRP A 737 1.45 -2.27 -6.03
N ASN A 738 1.42 -1.38 -7.01
CA ASN A 738 2.05 -1.55 -8.32
C ASN A 738 1.55 -2.76 -9.13
N MET A 739 0.37 -3.30 -8.81
CA MET A 739 -0.21 -4.43 -9.57
C MET A 739 -0.32 -4.10 -11.06
N GLY A 740 -0.71 -2.87 -11.39
CA GLY A 740 -0.87 -2.43 -12.77
C GLY A 740 0.34 -2.63 -13.67
N HIS A 741 1.56 -2.63 -13.13
CA HIS A 741 2.78 -2.88 -13.91
C HIS A 741 3.34 -4.29 -13.76
N ILE A 742 2.96 -5.02 -12.70
CA ILE A 742 3.53 -6.33 -12.38
C ILE A 742 2.67 -7.45 -12.95
N ALA A 743 1.37 -7.47 -12.65
CA ALA A 743 0.49 -8.58 -13.03
C ALA A 743 -0.98 -8.17 -13.03
N ASN A 744 -1.78 -8.84 -13.85
CA ASN A 744 -3.22 -8.82 -13.77
C ASN A 744 -3.76 -10.26 -13.71
N TYR A 745 -5.07 -10.44 -13.75
CA TYR A 745 -5.68 -11.76 -13.63
C TYR A 745 -5.27 -12.72 -14.74
N ALA A 746 -5.02 -12.25 -15.97
CA ALA A 746 -4.46 -13.11 -17.01
C ALA A 746 -3.06 -13.61 -16.64
N GLU A 747 -2.17 -12.73 -16.16
CA GLU A 747 -0.82 -13.10 -15.74
C GLU A 747 -0.85 -14.09 -14.56
N LEU A 748 -1.67 -13.84 -13.55
CA LEU A 748 -1.85 -14.74 -12.40
C LEU A 748 -2.44 -16.10 -12.82
N SER A 749 -3.38 -16.12 -13.77
CA SER A 749 -3.92 -17.37 -14.33
C SER A 749 -2.86 -18.17 -15.08
N ASN A 750 -2.01 -17.50 -15.86
CA ASN A 750 -0.97 -18.16 -16.64
C ASN A 750 0.05 -18.87 -15.73
N LEU A 751 0.25 -18.40 -14.50
CA LEU A 751 1.08 -19.07 -13.49
C LEU A 751 0.47 -20.40 -12.98
N MET A 752 -0.77 -20.72 -13.32
CA MET A 752 -1.32 -22.06 -13.10
C MET A 752 -0.77 -23.08 -14.08
N THR A 753 -0.42 -22.69 -15.30
CA THR A 753 0.02 -23.62 -16.36
C THR A 753 1.18 -24.51 -15.90
N PRO A 754 1.12 -25.84 -16.11
CA PRO A 754 0.17 -26.57 -16.97
C PRO A 754 -1.10 -27.07 -16.28
N ARG A 755 -1.37 -26.60 -15.06
CA ARG A 755 -2.54 -26.99 -14.27
C ARG A 755 -3.83 -26.42 -14.88
N PRO A 756 -4.97 -27.13 -14.74
CA PRO A 756 -6.24 -26.61 -15.20
C PRO A 756 -6.69 -25.34 -14.48
N PHE A 757 -7.35 -24.44 -15.21
CA PHE A 757 -7.87 -23.18 -14.68
C PHE A 757 -9.24 -22.85 -15.30
N MET A 758 -10.21 -22.50 -14.46
CA MET A 758 -11.56 -22.17 -14.89
C MET A 758 -12.07 -20.85 -14.31
N VAL A 759 -12.90 -20.15 -15.08
CA VAL A 759 -13.68 -18.98 -14.65
C VAL A 759 -15.17 -19.31 -14.68
N GLU A 760 -15.93 -18.87 -13.67
CA GLU A 760 -17.40 -18.95 -13.63
C GLU A 760 -17.97 -17.54 -13.47
N ARG A 761 -18.92 -17.15 -14.32
CA ARG A 761 -19.43 -15.79 -14.43
C ARG A 761 -20.95 -15.75 -14.65
N GLY A 762 -21.66 -15.08 -13.75
CA GLY A 762 -23.09 -14.76 -13.92
C GLY A 762 -23.29 -13.45 -14.68
N HIS A 763 -24.22 -13.43 -15.64
CA HIS A 763 -24.53 -12.23 -16.43
C HIS A 763 -25.06 -11.06 -15.59
N ASP A 764 -25.78 -11.34 -14.49
CA ASP A 764 -26.35 -10.34 -13.59
C ASP A 764 -25.46 -10.08 -12.36
N ASP A 765 -24.20 -10.52 -12.41
CA ASP A 765 -23.25 -10.29 -11.32
C ASP A 765 -22.69 -8.87 -11.37
N GLY A 766 -23.17 -8.02 -10.45
CA GLY A 766 -22.74 -6.63 -10.29
C GLY A 766 -21.28 -6.42 -9.89
N VAL A 767 -20.47 -7.48 -9.71
CA VAL A 767 -19.03 -7.39 -9.42
C VAL A 767 -18.21 -6.99 -10.65
N GLY A 768 -18.74 -7.07 -11.86
CA GLY A 768 -18.05 -6.60 -13.08
C GLY A 768 -18.92 -6.75 -14.32
N GLU A 769 -18.36 -6.49 -15.50
CA GLU A 769 -19.05 -6.67 -16.78
C GLU A 769 -18.46 -7.84 -17.57
N ASP A 770 -19.29 -8.48 -18.40
CA ASP A 770 -18.89 -9.65 -19.17
C ASP A 770 -17.75 -9.35 -20.14
N GLU A 771 -17.72 -8.14 -20.70
CA GLU A 771 -16.70 -7.67 -21.62
C GLU A 771 -15.32 -7.68 -20.97
N TRP A 772 -15.21 -7.26 -19.71
CA TRP A 772 -13.95 -7.26 -18.97
C TRP A 772 -13.51 -8.68 -18.64
N VAL A 773 -14.46 -9.55 -18.25
CA VAL A 773 -14.19 -10.97 -17.99
C VAL A 773 -13.69 -11.66 -19.25
N ALA A 774 -14.42 -11.50 -20.35
CA ALA A 774 -14.11 -12.10 -21.65
C ALA A 774 -12.78 -11.57 -22.21
N TRP A 775 -12.53 -10.26 -22.12
CA TRP A 775 -11.27 -9.64 -22.54
C TRP A 775 -10.08 -10.25 -21.82
N GLU A 776 -10.15 -10.35 -20.49
CA GLU A 776 -9.04 -10.86 -19.69
C GLU A 776 -8.86 -12.36 -19.91
N TYR A 777 -9.96 -13.12 -19.95
CA TYR A 777 -9.92 -14.56 -20.17
C TYR A 777 -9.41 -14.94 -21.57
N ALA A 778 -9.68 -14.14 -22.60
CA ALA A 778 -9.17 -14.38 -23.95
C ALA A 778 -7.63 -14.43 -23.99
N LYS A 779 -6.94 -13.66 -23.13
CA LYS A 779 -5.47 -13.72 -22.99
C LYS A 779 -5.02 -15.08 -22.45
N VAL A 780 -5.73 -15.63 -21.45
CA VAL A 780 -5.44 -16.94 -20.84
C VAL A 780 -5.73 -18.06 -21.84
N ARG A 781 -6.90 -18.05 -22.49
CA ARG A 781 -7.26 -19.01 -23.53
C ARG A 781 -6.18 -19.08 -24.62
N ARG A 782 -5.74 -17.93 -25.11
CA ARG A 782 -4.67 -17.84 -26.11
C ARG A 782 -3.36 -18.43 -25.59
N HIS A 783 -3.00 -18.17 -24.34
CA HIS A 783 -1.80 -18.73 -23.71
C HIS A 783 -1.84 -20.27 -23.65
N TYR A 784 -2.93 -20.85 -23.11
CA TYR A 784 -3.11 -22.31 -23.04
C TYR A 784 -3.13 -22.95 -24.42
N ASN A 785 -3.84 -22.36 -25.41
CA ASN A 785 -3.89 -22.88 -26.77
C ASN A 785 -2.50 -22.91 -27.44
N LYS A 786 -1.69 -21.86 -27.27
CA LYS A 786 -0.32 -21.81 -27.83
C LYS A 786 0.60 -22.87 -27.26
N LEU A 787 0.32 -23.36 -26.05
CA LEU A 787 1.06 -24.44 -25.40
C LEU A 787 0.44 -25.83 -25.65
N GLY A 788 -0.62 -25.93 -26.45
CA GLY A 788 -1.31 -27.20 -26.72
C GLY A 788 -2.16 -27.70 -25.55
N LEU A 789 -2.55 -26.82 -24.62
CA LEU A 789 -3.30 -27.15 -23.39
C LEU A 789 -4.72 -26.57 -23.41
N GLY A 790 -5.30 -26.35 -24.59
CA GLY A 790 -6.59 -25.69 -24.73
C GLY A 790 -7.74 -26.37 -23.99
N ASP A 791 -7.67 -27.69 -23.81
CA ASP A 791 -8.61 -28.52 -23.06
C ASP A 791 -8.50 -28.37 -21.52
N LYS A 792 -7.46 -27.70 -21.02
CA LYS A 792 -7.23 -27.47 -19.58
C LYS A 792 -7.72 -26.11 -19.08
N THR A 793 -8.37 -25.32 -19.91
CA THR A 793 -8.99 -24.08 -19.44
C THR A 793 -10.39 -23.91 -20.00
N GLU A 794 -11.30 -23.34 -19.20
CA GLU A 794 -12.68 -23.05 -19.58
C GLU A 794 -13.25 -21.84 -18.85
N ILE A 795 -14.29 -21.26 -19.44
CA ILE A 795 -15.10 -20.21 -18.83
C ILE A 795 -16.57 -20.60 -18.99
N GLU A 796 -17.33 -20.50 -17.91
CA GLU A 796 -18.78 -20.66 -17.90
C GLU A 796 -19.44 -19.29 -17.74
N PHE A 797 -20.29 -18.93 -18.69
CA PHE A 797 -21.24 -17.83 -18.56
C PHE A 797 -22.63 -18.42 -18.29
N PHE A 798 -23.35 -17.87 -17.32
CA PHE A 798 -24.72 -18.31 -17.00
C PHE A 798 -25.65 -17.14 -16.69
N ASN A 799 -26.94 -17.33 -16.94
CA ASN A 799 -27.97 -16.35 -16.57
C ASN A 799 -28.21 -16.42 -15.06
N GLY A 800 -27.71 -15.45 -14.31
CA GLY A 800 -27.91 -15.40 -12.88
C GLY A 800 -27.05 -14.33 -12.19
N PRO A 801 -27.32 -14.12 -10.88
CA PRO A 801 -26.69 -13.06 -10.10
C PRO A 801 -25.29 -13.47 -9.63
N HIS A 802 -24.74 -12.71 -8.69
CA HIS A 802 -23.56 -13.06 -7.91
C HIS A 802 -23.77 -14.35 -7.11
N THR A 803 -23.49 -15.53 -7.67
CA THR A 803 -23.68 -16.84 -7.03
C THR A 803 -22.80 -17.91 -7.66
N ILE A 804 -22.53 -18.99 -6.91
CA ILE A 804 -22.04 -20.25 -7.46
C ILE A 804 -23.12 -20.83 -8.38
N ASN A 805 -22.77 -21.17 -9.62
CA ASN A 805 -23.67 -21.90 -10.51
C ASN A 805 -23.58 -23.41 -10.27
N GLY A 806 -22.36 -23.93 -10.20
CA GLY A 806 -22.12 -25.34 -9.83
C GLY A 806 -22.55 -26.34 -10.91
N GLN A 807 -22.58 -25.95 -12.18
CA GLN A 807 -22.91 -26.87 -13.28
C GLN A 807 -21.63 -27.26 -14.02
N ALA A 808 -21.11 -26.40 -14.90
CA ALA A 808 -19.87 -26.71 -15.62
C ALA A 808 -18.67 -26.81 -14.66
N THR A 809 -18.66 -26.05 -13.57
CA THR A 809 -17.62 -26.14 -12.52
C THR A 809 -17.55 -27.52 -11.87
N TYR A 810 -18.67 -28.21 -11.66
CA TYR A 810 -18.65 -29.59 -11.16
C TYR A 810 -18.17 -30.58 -12.21
N GLU A 811 -18.56 -30.40 -13.48
CA GLU A 811 -18.05 -31.21 -14.58
C GLU A 811 -16.54 -31.08 -14.76
N PHE A 812 -16.03 -29.86 -14.65
CA PHE A 812 -14.59 -29.55 -14.67
C PHE A 812 -13.84 -30.30 -13.56
N LEU A 813 -14.37 -30.27 -12.33
CA LEU A 813 -13.80 -30.97 -11.19
C LEU A 813 -13.75 -32.48 -11.42
N HIS A 814 -14.87 -33.10 -11.85
CA HIS A 814 -14.90 -34.53 -12.15
C HIS A 814 -13.89 -34.92 -13.24
N ARG A 815 -13.79 -34.12 -14.31
CA ARG A 815 -12.87 -34.34 -15.43
C ARG A 815 -11.40 -34.25 -15.00
N HIS A 816 -11.02 -33.15 -14.34
CA HIS A 816 -9.61 -32.86 -14.06
C HIS A 816 -9.08 -33.47 -12.76
N LEU A 817 -9.97 -33.87 -11.84
CA LEU A 817 -9.61 -34.68 -10.67
C LEU A 817 -9.76 -36.19 -10.94
N ASN A 818 -10.14 -36.59 -12.16
CA ASN A 818 -10.39 -37.98 -12.53
C ASN A 818 -11.25 -38.70 -11.47
N TRP A 819 -12.41 -38.11 -11.17
CA TRP A 819 -13.34 -38.62 -10.16
C TRP A 819 -14.69 -38.91 -10.80
N PRO A 820 -15.26 -40.11 -10.64
CA PRO A 820 -16.52 -40.47 -11.31
C PRO A 820 -17.68 -39.58 -10.84
N LYS A 821 -18.60 -39.27 -11.76
CA LYS A 821 -19.88 -38.62 -11.43
C LYS A 821 -20.69 -39.58 -10.55
N ARG A 822 -21.29 -39.06 -9.49
CA ARG A 822 -22.14 -39.81 -8.54
C ARG A 822 -23.54 -39.22 -8.51
#